data_AF-A0A936GVR3-F1
#
_entry.id   AF-A0A936GVR3-F1
#
_cell.length_a   1.000
_cell.length_b   1.000
_cell.length_c   1.000
_cell.angle_alpha   90.00
_cell.angle_beta   90.00
_cell.angle_gamma   90.00
#
_symmetry.space_group_name_H-M   'P 1'
#
loop_
_entity.id
_entity.type
_entity.pdbx_description
1 polymer ?
#
loop_
_entity_poly.entity_id
_entity_poly.type
_entity_poly.pdbx_seq_one_letter_code
_entity_poly.pdbx_strand_id
1 'polypeptide(L)'
;MKNKIAFLTGILAYVGLALILSAYGNKDMHTYINDAITDAFIKQLPSDPDLKNYFLQPNVKVKGTGVTAPGQYYITEGDMNQTFKEWLRHGGYSADEPEALQAIRHFYDPKGLDGGRRYLTDFPPLLGLANPEVDILSWALEYNGEVVNGTQGLHYLFQYNSWEDGKRSFAQAMQETDPVKQDKLMAHAWRSLGESLHALADMACPVHVRNDGHPPGDADPFENAIQGIGYLPASPQNLWDQALINKMKGRDSIRQIFHDMALYTNENFFTNQTVYGSGVEPIKPVIRPGNPYPLPYARETGGGWEYVADEYTYYKDFGTTRVKMCKDRYYFANTLTTNYRTAAAYVDLDVAKSQSTILLSNLIGIGPEVVKRFLPEMKVNIDDVSTIDNHVYGSVDITRNPEYSWIFSYNSNVTIWNYTKNKTVTTKATNGQFETSALAFSEGDEIQAYVTLGGFQVYSEKVKAGGSVYEQFIKKSNDFYLNLALTNVTFASGTTQGLSIVSSDRNDLDWDQIDYQLSGQQLTVKKTSDIADQWEARKKTHQFIFTFSSDFLKITSFHTDIEEIYENESNKITLTSSFDIENVPYDVFFGYPGGTSALDFSRYTIDDYNGIRTNFKNFKYKNTSYYKNDNKTYVDEVVSVDLFNAPIFEKNYFWVWFRKTE
;
A
#
# COMPACT_ATOMS: atom_id res chain seq x y z
N MET A 1 -70.92 4.05 -27.12
CA MET A 1 -70.28 3.21 -26.08
C MET A 1 -69.06 2.46 -26.60
N LYS A 2 -69.13 1.73 -27.72
CA LYS A 2 -67.98 0.99 -28.30
C LYS A 2 -66.69 1.81 -28.44
N ASN A 3 -66.77 3.06 -28.91
CA ASN A 3 -65.58 3.92 -29.09
C ASN A 3 -64.96 4.39 -27.76
N LYS A 4 -65.78 4.55 -26.70
CA LYS A 4 -65.27 4.93 -25.36
C LYS A 4 -64.59 3.75 -24.68
N ILE A 5 -65.12 2.54 -24.86
CA ILE A 5 -64.51 1.30 -24.35
C ILE A 5 -63.19 1.03 -25.07
N ALA A 6 -63.14 1.13 -26.41
CA ALA A 6 -61.90 0.96 -27.16
C ALA A 6 -60.81 1.97 -26.78
N PHE A 7 -61.17 3.24 -26.52
CA PHE A 7 -60.23 4.25 -26.05
C PHE A 7 -59.70 3.95 -24.64
N LEU A 8 -60.58 3.56 -23.70
CA LEU A 8 -60.16 3.18 -22.35
C LEU A 8 -59.29 1.91 -22.36
N THR A 9 -59.64 0.91 -23.17
CA THR A 9 -58.84 -0.30 -23.34
C THR A 9 -57.51 0.00 -24.00
N GLY A 10 -57.46 0.94 -24.96
CA GLY A 10 -56.21 1.43 -25.55
C GLY A 10 -55.30 2.13 -24.53
N ILE A 11 -55.86 2.98 -23.67
CA ILE A 11 -55.12 3.62 -22.57
C ILE A 11 -54.63 2.58 -21.57
N LEU A 12 -55.48 1.65 -21.13
CA LEU A 12 -55.10 0.62 -20.16
C LEU A 12 -54.09 -0.37 -20.73
N ALA A 13 -54.19 -0.70 -22.03
CA ALA A 13 -53.20 -1.51 -22.72
C ALA A 13 -51.88 -0.74 -22.87
N TYR A 14 -51.91 0.55 -23.21
CA TYR A 14 -50.72 1.41 -23.26
C TYR A 14 -50.07 1.55 -21.89
N VAL A 15 -50.83 1.80 -20.83
CA VAL A 15 -50.33 1.88 -19.45
C VAL A 15 -49.80 0.51 -18.99
N GLY A 16 -50.50 -0.58 -19.30
CA GLY A 16 -50.03 -1.94 -19.00
C GLY A 16 -48.76 -2.32 -19.74
N LEU A 17 -48.67 -2.01 -21.04
CA LEU A 17 -47.45 -2.18 -21.83
C LEU A 17 -46.33 -1.26 -21.36
N ALA A 18 -46.62 0.00 -21.01
CA ALA A 18 -45.63 0.93 -20.48
C ALA A 18 -45.07 0.42 -19.15
N LEU A 19 -45.91 -0.11 -18.25
CA LEU A 19 -45.49 -0.70 -16.98
C LEU A 19 -44.69 -2.01 -17.15
N ILE A 20 -45.04 -2.84 -18.14
CA ILE A 20 -44.32 -4.09 -18.46
C ILE A 20 -43.00 -3.79 -19.17
N LEU A 21 -42.95 -2.77 -20.02
CA LEU A 21 -41.76 -2.33 -20.75
C LEU A 21 -40.87 -1.38 -19.93
N SER A 22 -41.37 -0.83 -18.82
CA SER A 22 -40.62 0.01 -17.87
C SER A 22 -40.05 -0.76 -16.67
N ALA A 23 -40.16 -2.10 -16.66
CA ALA A 23 -39.40 -2.93 -15.73
C ALA A 23 -37.94 -2.96 -16.19
N TYR A 24 -37.26 -1.86 -15.91
CA TYR A 24 -35.88 -1.57 -16.27
C TYR A 24 -34.92 -2.32 -15.33
N GLY A 25 -33.95 -3.04 -15.88
CA GLY A 25 -33.10 -4.02 -15.16
C GLY A 25 -31.76 -3.46 -14.71
N ASN A 26 -31.77 -2.61 -13.69
CA ASN A 26 -30.57 -2.02 -13.04
C ASN A 26 -29.86 -2.98 -12.06
N LYS A 27 -30.56 -4.03 -11.59
CA LYS A 27 -30.13 -4.91 -10.49
C LYS A 27 -28.73 -5.52 -10.63
N ASP A 28 -28.27 -5.81 -11.85
CA ASP A 28 -27.02 -6.53 -12.06
C ASP A 28 -25.86 -5.61 -12.51
N MET A 29 -26.11 -4.32 -12.79
CA MET A 29 -25.13 -3.41 -13.36
C MET A 29 -23.83 -3.37 -12.55
N HIS A 30 -23.94 -3.12 -11.25
CA HIS A 30 -22.79 -3.03 -10.34
C HIS A 30 -22.06 -4.37 -10.18
N THR A 31 -22.76 -5.49 -10.33
CA THR A 31 -22.11 -6.81 -10.31
C THR A 31 -21.15 -6.98 -11.49
N TYR A 32 -21.55 -6.53 -12.69
CA TYR A 32 -20.69 -6.58 -13.88
C TYR A 32 -19.52 -5.59 -13.80
N ILE A 33 -19.75 -4.41 -13.24
CA ILE A 33 -18.70 -3.40 -13.06
C ILE A 33 -17.66 -3.89 -12.05
N ASN A 34 -18.08 -4.41 -10.89
CA ASN A 34 -17.17 -4.95 -9.88
C ASN A 34 -16.38 -6.15 -10.42
N ASP A 35 -17.01 -7.02 -11.21
CA ASP A 35 -16.31 -8.09 -11.92
C ASP A 35 -15.21 -7.54 -12.84
N ALA A 36 -15.51 -6.51 -13.63
CA ALA A 36 -14.56 -5.89 -14.57
C ALA A 36 -13.35 -5.28 -13.84
N ILE A 37 -13.62 -4.54 -12.75
CA ILE A 37 -12.58 -3.95 -11.90
C ILE A 37 -11.71 -5.05 -11.28
N THR A 38 -12.35 -6.10 -10.76
CA THR A 38 -11.66 -7.23 -10.13
C THR A 38 -10.79 -7.98 -11.14
N ASP A 39 -11.29 -8.22 -12.35
CA ASP A 39 -10.52 -8.87 -13.41
C ASP A 39 -9.33 -8.01 -13.87
N ALA A 40 -9.52 -6.70 -13.98
CA ALA A 40 -8.44 -5.77 -14.27
C ALA A 40 -7.36 -5.77 -13.16
N PHE A 41 -7.78 -5.77 -11.89
CA PHE A 41 -6.88 -5.85 -10.75
C PHE A 41 -6.08 -7.16 -10.74
N ILE A 42 -6.74 -8.31 -10.87
CA ILE A 42 -6.09 -9.63 -10.91
C ILE A 42 -5.08 -9.71 -12.05
N LYS A 43 -5.41 -9.13 -13.21
CA LYS A 43 -4.50 -9.09 -14.36
C LYS A 43 -3.28 -8.20 -14.10
N GLN A 44 -3.44 -7.10 -13.36
CA GLN A 44 -2.36 -6.16 -13.04
C GLN A 44 -1.44 -6.66 -11.92
N LEU A 45 -1.99 -7.43 -10.97
CA LEU A 45 -1.32 -7.89 -9.75
C LEU A 45 0.12 -8.40 -9.98
N PRO A 46 0.42 -9.30 -10.95
CA PRO A 46 1.77 -9.84 -11.14
C PRO A 46 2.81 -8.82 -11.64
N SER A 47 2.35 -7.68 -12.17
CA SER A 47 3.20 -6.64 -12.75
C SER A 47 3.37 -5.41 -11.85
N ASP A 48 2.64 -5.34 -10.73
CA ASP A 48 2.69 -4.22 -9.80
C ASP A 48 3.88 -4.40 -8.83
N PRO A 49 4.88 -3.50 -8.83
CA PRO A 49 6.06 -3.64 -7.97
C PRO A 49 5.74 -3.69 -6.48
N ASP A 50 4.70 -3.00 -6.03
CA ASP A 50 4.32 -2.93 -4.61
C ASP A 50 3.59 -4.20 -4.17
N LEU A 51 3.02 -4.94 -5.12
CA LEU A 51 2.28 -6.18 -4.89
C LEU A 51 3.01 -7.42 -5.44
N LYS A 52 4.31 -7.32 -5.77
CA LYS A 52 5.09 -8.41 -6.40
C LYS A 52 5.05 -9.74 -5.63
N ASN A 53 4.83 -9.67 -4.32
CA ASN A 53 4.79 -10.82 -3.41
C ASN A 53 3.36 -11.24 -3.02
N TYR A 54 2.34 -10.57 -3.56
CA TYR A 54 0.94 -10.86 -3.32
C TYR A 54 0.41 -11.79 -4.42
N PHE A 55 -0.33 -12.80 -3.99
CA PHE A 55 -0.95 -13.77 -4.89
C PHE A 55 -2.39 -13.99 -4.46
N LEU A 56 -3.28 -14.07 -5.45
CA LEU A 56 -4.67 -14.43 -5.21
C LEU A 56 -4.87 -15.92 -5.48
N GLN A 57 -5.56 -16.60 -4.57
CA GLN A 57 -6.04 -17.97 -4.74
C GLN A 57 -7.48 -17.91 -5.26
N PRO A 58 -7.71 -18.01 -6.58
CA PRO A 58 -9.00 -17.66 -7.19
C PRO A 58 -10.16 -18.57 -6.76
N ASN A 59 -9.86 -19.78 -6.28
CA ASN A 59 -10.85 -20.78 -5.91
C ASN A 59 -11.08 -20.88 -4.39
N VAL A 60 -10.31 -20.14 -3.57
CA VAL A 60 -10.50 -20.16 -2.12
C VAL A 60 -11.74 -19.36 -1.78
N LYS A 61 -12.64 -19.99 -1.04
CA LYS A 61 -13.88 -19.39 -0.56
C LYS A 61 -13.76 -19.13 0.93
N VAL A 62 -14.25 -17.97 1.36
CA VAL A 62 -14.39 -17.61 2.77
C VAL A 62 -15.85 -17.43 3.14
N LYS A 63 -16.19 -17.89 4.34
CA LYS A 63 -17.55 -17.89 4.85
C LYS A 63 -17.84 -16.61 5.63
N GLY A 64 -18.94 -15.94 5.30
CA GLY A 64 -19.39 -14.73 6.00
C GLY A 64 -20.84 -14.38 5.72
N THR A 65 -21.26 -13.19 6.14
CA THR A 65 -22.65 -12.73 6.05
C THR A 65 -22.87 -11.89 4.79
N GLY A 66 -23.89 -12.24 4.00
CA GLY A 66 -24.32 -11.46 2.83
C GLY A 66 -25.83 -11.42 2.67
N VAL A 67 -26.31 -10.60 1.74
CA VAL A 67 -27.73 -10.48 1.39
C VAL A 67 -28.18 -11.72 0.63
N THR A 68 -29.13 -12.46 1.19
CA THR A 68 -29.68 -13.70 0.63
C THR A 68 -31.07 -13.53 0.02
N ALA A 69 -31.80 -12.48 0.42
CA ALA A 69 -33.03 -12.07 -0.23
C ALA A 69 -33.12 -10.54 -0.32
N PRO A 70 -33.44 -9.99 -1.52
CA PRO A 70 -33.66 -8.56 -1.74
C PRO A 70 -34.90 -8.06 -1.01
N GLY A 71 -35.03 -6.74 -0.92
CA GLY A 71 -36.33 -6.14 -0.67
C GLY A 71 -36.34 -4.63 -0.69
N GLN A 72 -37.54 -4.05 -0.84
CA GLN A 72 -37.70 -2.61 -1.02
C GLN A 72 -37.38 -1.80 0.25
N TYR A 73 -37.69 -2.35 1.43
CA TYR A 73 -37.51 -1.69 2.74
C TYR A 73 -36.74 -2.52 3.76
N TYR A 74 -36.61 -3.82 3.49
CA TYR A 74 -35.95 -4.79 4.36
C TYR A 74 -35.23 -5.83 3.52
N ILE A 75 -34.11 -6.31 4.02
CA ILE A 75 -33.30 -7.36 3.42
C ILE A 75 -33.28 -8.59 4.32
N THR A 76 -32.95 -9.75 3.76
CA THR A 76 -32.58 -10.93 4.56
C THR A 76 -31.10 -11.19 4.38
N GLU A 77 -30.35 -11.23 5.49
CA GLU A 77 -28.94 -11.62 5.49
C GLU A 77 -28.76 -13.05 5.98
N GLY A 78 -27.71 -13.71 5.51
CA GLY A 78 -27.38 -15.08 5.89
C GLY A 78 -25.94 -15.45 5.56
N ASP A 79 -25.54 -16.63 6.04
CA ASP A 79 -24.23 -17.21 5.76
C ASP A 79 -24.09 -17.52 4.25
N MET A 80 -23.04 -16.99 3.64
CA MET A 80 -22.61 -17.28 2.28
C MET A 80 -21.17 -17.78 2.29
N ASN A 81 -20.79 -18.54 1.26
CA ASN A 81 -19.43 -19.04 1.08
C ASN A 81 -18.95 -18.70 -0.34
N GLN A 82 -18.12 -17.67 -0.43
CA GLN A 82 -17.77 -17.03 -1.69
C GLN A 82 -16.25 -16.80 -1.79
N THR A 83 -15.74 -16.83 -3.02
CA THR A 83 -14.38 -16.40 -3.36
C THR A 83 -14.22 -14.88 -3.21
N PHE A 84 -12.99 -14.39 -3.26
CA PHE A 84 -12.71 -12.95 -3.30
C PHE A 84 -13.54 -12.22 -4.39
N LYS A 85 -13.50 -12.71 -5.64
CA LYS A 85 -14.25 -12.10 -6.74
C LYS A 85 -15.76 -12.16 -6.52
N GLU A 86 -16.26 -13.30 -6.05
CA GLU A 86 -17.69 -13.45 -5.74
C GLU A 86 -18.11 -12.45 -4.65
N TRP A 87 -17.32 -12.24 -3.58
CA TRP A 87 -17.64 -11.26 -2.53
C TRP A 87 -17.63 -9.81 -3.03
N LEU A 88 -16.68 -9.43 -3.89
CA LEU A 88 -16.66 -8.09 -4.50
C LEU A 88 -17.88 -7.90 -5.40
N ARG A 89 -18.24 -8.90 -6.20
CA ARG A 89 -19.47 -8.91 -6.99
C ARG A 89 -20.72 -8.76 -6.10
N HIS A 90 -20.77 -9.51 -5.01
CA HIS A 90 -21.86 -9.47 -4.04
C HIS A 90 -22.00 -8.08 -3.40
N GLY A 91 -20.89 -7.45 -3.01
CA GLY A 91 -20.91 -6.06 -2.53
C GLY A 91 -21.42 -5.06 -3.58
N GLY A 92 -21.16 -5.33 -4.86
CA GLY A 92 -21.77 -4.58 -5.97
C GLY A 92 -23.29 -4.59 -5.94
N TYR A 93 -23.87 -5.74 -5.58
CA TYR A 93 -25.30 -5.94 -5.45
C TYR A 93 -25.86 -5.46 -4.09
N SER A 94 -25.20 -5.76 -2.97
CA SER A 94 -25.76 -5.49 -1.64
C SER A 94 -25.78 -4.03 -1.24
N ALA A 95 -24.99 -3.17 -1.89
CA ALA A 95 -25.01 -1.73 -1.67
C ALA A 95 -26.33 -1.08 -2.09
N ASP A 96 -27.05 -1.67 -3.05
CA ASP A 96 -28.41 -1.24 -3.46
C ASP A 96 -29.50 -1.71 -2.50
N GLU A 97 -29.20 -2.57 -1.53
CA GLU A 97 -30.23 -3.25 -0.76
C GLU A 97 -30.33 -2.69 0.69
N PRO A 98 -31.54 -2.40 1.22
CA PRO A 98 -32.84 -2.44 0.53
C PRO A 98 -33.05 -1.25 -0.43
N GLU A 99 -33.60 -1.55 -1.61
CA GLU A 99 -33.66 -0.67 -2.80
C GLU A 99 -34.14 0.76 -2.51
N ALA A 100 -35.33 0.93 -1.93
CA ALA A 100 -35.92 2.26 -1.81
C ALA A 100 -35.18 3.17 -0.81
N LEU A 101 -34.48 2.59 0.16
CA LEU A 101 -33.78 3.34 1.18
C LEU A 101 -32.32 3.62 0.82
N GLN A 102 -31.69 2.77 0.01
CA GLN A 102 -30.34 3.01 -0.49
C GLN A 102 -30.32 3.96 -1.68
N ALA A 103 -31.32 3.87 -2.57
CA ALA A 103 -31.42 4.72 -3.76
C ALA A 103 -31.29 6.22 -3.43
N ILE A 104 -31.79 6.69 -2.28
CA ILE A 104 -31.72 8.11 -1.88
C ILE A 104 -30.36 8.55 -1.31
N ARG A 105 -29.44 7.61 -1.06
CA ARG A 105 -28.11 7.82 -0.48
C ARG A 105 -26.99 7.73 -1.50
N HIS A 106 -27.27 7.24 -2.72
CA HIS A 106 -26.26 7.02 -3.75
C HIS A 106 -25.81 8.28 -4.50
N PHE A 107 -26.25 9.45 -4.04
CA PHE A 107 -25.96 10.73 -4.66
C PHE A 107 -24.80 11.46 -3.98
N TYR A 108 -24.01 12.17 -4.79
CA TYR A 108 -22.99 13.09 -4.35
C TYR A 108 -22.76 14.20 -5.38
N ASP A 109 -23.24 15.42 -5.12
CA ASP A 109 -22.90 16.59 -5.92
C ASP A 109 -21.50 17.13 -5.53
N PRO A 110 -20.46 16.94 -6.36
CA PRO A 110 -19.12 17.44 -6.06
C PRO A 110 -19.04 18.98 -6.11
N LYS A 111 -20.00 19.66 -6.75
CA LYS A 111 -20.08 21.12 -6.86
C LYS A 111 -20.84 21.75 -5.70
N GLY A 112 -21.71 20.99 -5.04
CA GLY A 112 -22.55 21.46 -3.95
C GLY A 112 -23.38 22.70 -4.33
N LEU A 113 -24.04 22.68 -5.49
CA LEU A 113 -24.74 23.86 -6.02
C LEU A 113 -25.92 24.31 -5.14
N ASP A 114 -26.45 23.45 -4.27
CA ASP A 114 -27.53 23.76 -3.32
C ASP A 114 -27.02 24.25 -1.98
N GLY A 115 -26.32 25.38 -2.00
CA GLY A 115 -25.81 25.98 -0.76
C GLY A 115 -24.77 25.09 -0.05
N GLY A 116 -23.98 24.33 -0.81
CA GLY A 116 -22.92 23.47 -0.30
C GLY A 116 -23.34 22.05 0.07
N ARG A 117 -24.64 21.71 -0.03
CA ARG A 117 -25.13 20.34 0.19
C ARG A 117 -24.64 19.42 -0.91
N ARG A 118 -24.18 18.23 -0.53
CA ARG A 118 -23.67 17.22 -1.46
C ARG A 118 -24.58 16.00 -1.61
N TYR A 119 -25.50 15.78 -0.69
CA TYR A 119 -26.52 14.73 -0.81
C TYR A 119 -27.61 15.10 -1.83
N LEU A 120 -28.47 14.14 -2.19
CA LEU A 120 -29.60 14.36 -3.09
C LEU A 120 -30.51 15.46 -2.56
N THR A 121 -30.63 16.59 -3.24
CA THR A 121 -31.58 17.65 -2.83
C THR A 121 -32.85 17.70 -3.68
N ASP A 122 -32.85 17.03 -4.83
CA ASP A 122 -33.97 17.01 -5.78
C ASP A 122 -34.83 15.75 -5.55
N PHE A 123 -35.38 15.63 -4.33
CA PHE A 123 -36.17 14.47 -3.94
C PHE A 123 -37.67 14.81 -3.91
N PRO A 124 -38.53 14.12 -4.66
CA PRO A 124 -39.97 14.40 -4.65
C PRO A 124 -40.58 14.05 -3.27
N PRO A 125 -41.28 14.98 -2.59
CA PRO A 125 -41.92 14.72 -1.31
C PRO A 125 -43.00 13.61 -1.33
N LEU A 126 -43.45 13.21 -2.53
CA LEU A 126 -44.56 12.29 -2.77
C LEU A 126 -44.25 10.82 -2.48
N LEU A 127 -42.98 10.45 -2.25
CA LEU A 127 -42.58 9.06 -1.98
C LEU A 127 -42.72 8.64 -0.51
N GLY A 128 -43.12 9.56 0.38
CA GLY A 128 -43.33 9.25 1.80
C GLY A 128 -42.06 8.87 2.58
N LEU A 129 -40.88 9.03 1.95
CA LEU A 129 -39.57 8.82 2.55
C LEU A 129 -38.97 10.16 2.98
N ALA A 130 -38.38 10.20 4.16
CA ALA A 130 -37.56 11.33 4.58
C ALA A 130 -36.19 11.23 3.92
N ASN A 131 -35.68 12.35 3.44
CA ASN A 131 -34.30 12.42 2.94
C ASN A 131 -33.34 12.22 4.12
N PRO A 132 -32.37 11.29 4.05
CA PRO A 132 -31.43 11.04 5.13
C PRO A 132 -30.40 12.16 5.30
N GLU A 133 -30.29 13.07 4.32
CA GLU A 133 -29.31 14.15 4.31
C GLU A 133 -27.85 13.66 4.42
N VAL A 134 -27.58 12.46 3.90
CA VAL A 134 -26.26 11.82 3.84
C VAL A 134 -25.89 11.57 2.39
N ASP A 135 -24.65 11.94 2.01
CA ASP A 135 -24.11 11.67 0.68
C ASP A 135 -23.37 10.32 0.61
N ILE A 136 -23.25 9.77 -0.61
CA ILE A 136 -22.71 8.42 -0.80
C ILE A 136 -21.26 8.29 -0.37
N LEU A 137 -20.44 9.35 -0.42
CA LEU A 137 -19.05 9.25 0.02
C LEU A 137 -18.99 9.09 1.54
N SER A 138 -19.76 9.86 2.28
CA SER A 138 -19.86 9.69 3.73
C SER A 138 -20.49 8.35 4.11
N TRP A 139 -21.50 7.89 3.36
CA TRP A 139 -22.10 6.57 3.60
C TRP A 139 -21.16 5.40 3.27
N ALA A 140 -20.50 5.40 2.12
CA ALA A 140 -19.69 4.27 1.66
C ALA A 140 -18.29 4.24 2.27
N LEU A 141 -17.71 5.40 2.63
CA LEU A 141 -16.31 5.49 3.03
C LEU A 141 -16.09 5.65 4.53
N GLU A 142 -17.02 6.20 5.30
CA GLU A 142 -16.76 6.60 6.70
C GLU A 142 -17.31 5.58 7.72
N TYR A 143 -16.57 5.40 8.82
CA TYR A 143 -16.99 4.58 9.95
C TYR A 143 -18.17 5.26 10.66
N ASN A 144 -19.31 4.57 10.77
CA ASN A 144 -20.57 5.09 11.29
C ASN A 144 -21.15 6.26 10.49
N GLY A 145 -21.43 6.06 9.19
CA GLY A 145 -22.37 6.89 8.42
C GLY A 145 -23.81 6.84 8.97
N GLU A 146 -23.96 7.00 10.28
CA GLU A 146 -25.20 6.95 11.03
C GLU A 146 -26.05 8.16 10.62
N VAL A 147 -27.26 7.90 10.13
CA VAL A 147 -28.26 8.94 9.92
C VAL A 147 -28.72 9.40 11.30
N VAL A 148 -28.04 10.40 11.87
CA VAL A 148 -28.46 11.03 13.12
C VAL A 148 -29.42 12.18 12.79
N ASN A 149 -30.72 11.89 13.02
CA ASN A 149 -31.90 12.75 12.94
C ASN A 149 -32.52 12.99 11.55
N GLY A 150 -33.81 12.66 11.43
CA GLY A 150 -34.61 12.98 10.26
C GLY A 150 -36.11 12.74 10.39
N THR A 151 -36.58 11.64 10.97
CA THR A 151 -37.96 11.50 11.51
C THR A 151 -37.99 10.29 12.43
N GLN A 152 -38.45 10.46 13.68
CA GLN A 152 -38.73 9.34 14.56
C GLN A 152 -39.82 8.48 13.93
N GLY A 153 -39.46 7.28 13.50
CA GLY A 153 -40.40 6.25 13.07
C GLY A 153 -40.05 5.71 11.69
N LEU A 154 -39.50 4.49 11.70
CA LEU A 154 -39.32 3.56 10.57
C LEU A 154 -37.94 3.64 9.88
N HIS A 155 -37.13 2.59 10.15
CA HIS A 155 -35.93 2.11 9.44
C HIS A 155 -34.53 2.58 9.93
N TYR A 156 -34.00 1.84 10.91
CA TYR A 156 -32.60 1.82 11.32
C TYR A 156 -31.71 1.15 10.25
N LEU A 157 -31.29 1.88 9.21
CA LEU A 157 -30.24 1.42 8.30
C LEU A 157 -28.90 1.99 8.75
N PHE A 158 -28.27 1.26 9.66
CA PHE A 158 -26.86 1.45 10.00
C PHE A 158 -26.00 1.01 8.83
N GLN A 159 -24.94 1.77 8.56
CA GLN A 159 -23.90 1.31 7.66
C GLN A 159 -22.91 0.45 8.43
N TYR A 160 -22.77 -0.81 8.02
CA TYR A 160 -21.82 -1.76 8.62
C TYR A 160 -20.73 -2.23 7.65
N ASN A 161 -20.87 -1.94 6.35
CA ASN A 161 -19.95 -2.41 5.31
C ASN A 161 -19.23 -1.24 4.61
N SER A 162 -18.91 -0.16 5.32
CA SER A 162 -18.12 0.94 4.74
C SER A 162 -16.67 0.51 4.44
N TRP A 163 -15.94 1.33 3.67
CA TRP A 163 -14.49 1.20 3.47
C TRP A 163 -13.74 1.04 4.78
N GLU A 164 -14.00 1.89 5.78
CA GLU A 164 -13.35 1.82 7.09
C GLU A 164 -13.74 0.55 7.87
N ASP A 165 -15.00 0.12 7.81
CA ASP A 165 -15.44 -1.13 8.44
C ASP A 165 -14.70 -2.34 7.85
N GLY A 166 -14.55 -2.33 6.52
CA GLY A 166 -13.80 -3.35 5.80
C GLY A 166 -12.33 -3.39 6.20
N LYS A 167 -11.65 -2.24 6.25
CA LYS A 167 -10.25 -2.15 6.68
C LYS A 167 -10.05 -2.60 8.12
N ARG A 168 -10.96 -2.22 9.03
CA ARG A 168 -10.94 -2.69 10.43
C ARG A 168 -11.11 -4.20 10.50
N SER A 169 -12.00 -4.77 9.70
CA SER A 169 -12.23 -6.22 9.67
C SER A 169 -11.02 -6.98 9.15
N PHE A 170 -10.36 -6.45 8.11
CA PHE A 170 -9.08 -6.97 7.63
C PHE A 170 -8.01 -6.91 8.74
N ALA A 171 -7.88 -5.77 9.42
CA ALA A 171 -6.96 -5.60 10.54
C ALA A 171 -7.22 -6.57 11.70
N GLN A 172 -8.49 -6.86 11.99
CA GLN A 172 -8.89 -7.84 12.98
C GLN A 172 -8.60 -9.27 12.50
N ALA A 173 -8.82 -9.58 11.22
CA ALA A 173 -8.53 -10.91 10.66
C ALA A 173 -7.03 -11.26 10.75
N MET A 174 -6.15 -10.27 10.58
CA MET A 174 -4.70 -10.40 10.76
C MET A 174 -4.28 -10.70 12.21
N GLN A 175 -5.16 -10.40 13.18
CA GLN A 175 -4.93 -10.66 14.60
C GLN A 175 -5.70 -11.90 15.10
N GLU A 176 -6.59 -12.45 14.27
CA GLU A 176 -7.46 -13.55 14.65
C GLU A 176 -6.76 -14.90 14.45
N THR A 177 -6.97 -15.80 15.40
CA THR A 177 -6.42 -17.16 15.40
C THR A 177 -7.45 -18.24 15.23
N ASP A 178 -8.73 -17.96 15.49
CA ASP A 178 -9.81 -18.84 15.12
C ASP A 178 -10.07 -18.72 13.61
N PRO A 179 -9.79 -19.77 12.81
CA PRO A 179 -9.98 -19.72 11.37
C PRO A 179 -11.43 -19.42 10.95
N VAL A 180 -12.43 -19.84 11.75
CA VAL A 180 -13.84 -19.57 11.42
C VAL A 180 -14.17 -18.10 11.59
N LYS A 181 -13.63 -17.46 12.62
CA LYS A 181 -13.81 -16.02 12.84
C LYS A 181 -12.98 -15.20 11.87
N GLN A 182 -11.77 -15.64 11.54
CA GLN A 182 -10.95 -15.03 10.50
C GLN A 182 -11.66 -15.03 9.14
N ASP A 183 -12.28 -16.15 8.74
CA ASP A 183 -13.07 -16.23 7.51
C ASP A 183 -14.22 -15.20 7.49
N LYS A 184 -14.95 -15.06 8.60
CA LYS A 184 -16.04 -14.08 8.71
C LYS A 184 -15.55 -12.64 8.58
N LEU A 185 -14.42 -12.32 9.22
CA LEU A 185 -13.80 -11.00 9.16
C LEU A 185 -13.29 -10.68 7.75
N MET A 186 -12.69 -11.66 7.07
CA MET A 186 -12.23 -11.49 5.68
C MET A 186 -13.39 -11.38 4.70
N ALA A 187 -14.46 -12.18 4.86
CA ALA A 187 -15.67 -12.07 4.07
C ALA A 187 -16.33 -10.70 4.21
N HIS A 188 -16.39 -10.18 5.44
CA HIS A 188 -16.87 -8.83 5.71
C HIS A 188 -15.99 -7.77 5.04
N ALA A 189 -14.65 -7.88 5.15
CA ALA A 189 -13.72 -6.98 4.47
C ALA A 189 -13.93 -6.96 2.94
N TRP A 190 -14.13 -8.12 2.31
CA TRP A 190 -14.37 -8.22 0.87
C TRP A 190 -15.73 -7.68 0.44
N ARG A 191 -16.78 -7.92 1.23
CA ARG A 191 -18.09 -7.32 0.99
C ARG A 191 -18.00 -5.80 1.07
N SER A 192 -17.37 -5.25 2.11
CA SER A 192 -17.19 -3.79 2.27
C SER A 192 -16.42 -3.16 1.11
N LEU A 193 -15.36 -3.83 0.63
CA LEU A 193 -14.66 -3.40 -0.57
C LEU A 193 -15.59 -3.41 -1.79
N GLY A 194 -16.39 -4.45 -1.98
CA GLY A 194 -17.38 -4.52 -3.06
C GLY A 194 -18.43 -3.41 -3.00
N GLU A 195 -18.96 -3.10 -1.81
CA GLU A 195 -19.91 -1.99 -1.62
C GLU A 195 -19.23 -0.62 -1.82
N SER A 196 -17.94 -0.49 -1.49
CA SER A 196 -17.16 0.71 -1.81
C SER A 196 -16.95 0.87 -3.32
N LEU A 197 -16.69 -0.22 -4.05
CA LEU A 197 -16.56 -0.20 -5.51
C LEU A 197 -17.90 0.13 -6.20
N HIS A 198 -19.03 -0.30 -5.63
CA HIS A 198 -20.36 0.16 -6.05
C HIS A 198 -20.45 1.69 -5.97
N ALA A 199 -20.11 2.28 -4.82
CA ALA A 199 -20.16 3.72 -4.65
C ALA A 199 -19.20 4.48 -5.58
N LEU A 200 -18.04 3.90 -5.91
CA LEU A 200 -17.15 4.46 -6.94
C LEU A 200 -17.80 4.44 -8.33
N ALA A 201 -18.54 3.38 -8.65
CA ALA A 201 -19.28 3.27 -9.90
C ALA A 201 -20.39 4.32 -10.00
N ASP A 202 -21.06 4.66 -8.89
CA ASP A 202 -22.02 5.76 -8.87
C ASP A 202 -21.37 7.11 -9.14
N MET A 203 -20.12 7.31 -8.71
CA MET A 203 -19.36 8.51 -9.08
C MET A 203 -19.02 8.58 -10.57
N ALA A 204 -19.14 7.45 -11.29
CA ALA A 204 -19.07 7.36 -12.75
C ALA A 204 -20.45 7.49 -13.42
N CYS A 205 -21.54 7.64 -12.67
CA CYS A 205 -22.90 7.74 -13.17
C CYS A 205 -23.37 9.21 -13.13
N PRO A 206 -23.70 9.84 -14.27
CA PRO A 206 -24.05 11.26 -14.30
C PRO A 206 -25.22 11.65 -13.39
N VAL A 207 -26.21 10.77 -13.20
CA VAL A 207 -27.38 11.07 -12.35
C VAL A 207 -27.02 11.22 -10.88
N HIS A 208 -26.18 10.31 -10.39
CA HIS A 208 -25.73 10.27 -9.00
C HIS A 208 -24.89 11.48 -8.63
N VAL A 209 -24.17 12.08 -9.59
CA VAL A 209 -23.30 13.24 -9.33
C VAL A 209 -23.89 14.59 -9.69
N ARG A 210 -25.11 14.63 -10.25
CA ARG A 210 -25.79 15.86 -10.67
C ARG A 210 -27.14 16.06 -9.98
N ASN A 211 -27.38 15.35 -8.86
CA ASN A 211 -28.61 15.40 -8.09
C ASN A 211 -29.85 15.20 -8.97
N ASP A 212 -29.79 14.26 -9.90
CA ASP A 212 -30.89 13.94 -10.82
C ASP A 212 -31.63 12.70 -10.31
N GLY A 213 -32.46 12.89 -9.28
CA GLY A 213 -33.16 11.82 -8.60
C GLY A 213 -34.36 11.31 -9.40
N HIS A 214 -34.43 10.01 -9.65
CA HIS A 214 -35.51 9.41 -10.42
C HIS A 214 -36.36 8.46 -9.55
N PRO A 215 -37.69 8.65 -9.45
CA PRO A 215 -38.56 7.75 -8.70
C PRO A 215 -38.76 6.40 -9.43
N PRO A 216 -39.23 5.36 -8.72
CA PRO A 216 -39.56 4.07 -9.35
C PRO A 216 -40.50 4.23 -10.55
N GLY A 217 -40.10 3.71 -11.71
CA GLY A 217 -40.83 3.82 -12.99
C GLY A 217 -40.26 4.84 -13.99
N ASP A 218 -39.28 5.64 -13.58
CA ASP A 218 -38.53 6.58 -14.44
C ASP A 218 -37.04 6.23 -14.44
N ALA A 219 -36.68 4.98 -14.80
CA ALA A 219 -35.29 4.55 -14.69
C ALA A 219 -34.37 5.31 -15.66
N ASP A 220 -33.19 5.71 -15.18
CA ASP A 220 -32.25 6.47 -15.99
C ASP A 220 -31.74 5.63 -17.20
N PRO A 221 -31.64 6.23 -18.41
CA PRO A 221 -31.14 5.53 -19.59
C PRO A 221 -29.71 4.97 -19.47
N PHE A 222 -28.86 5.53 -18.60
CA PHE A 222 -27.52 5.05 -18.29
C PHE A 222 -27.53 3.77 -17.48
N GLU A 223 -28.30 3.72 -16.39
CA GLU A 223 -28.43 2.51 -15.57
C GLU A 223 -29.04 1.36 -16.40
N ASN A 224 -29.94 1.70 -17.33
CA ASN A 224 -30.47 0.79 -18.33
C ASN A 224 -29.50 0.40 -19.45
N ALA A 225 -28.55 1.27 -19.78
CA ALA A 225 -27.55 1.00 -20.81
C ALA A 225 -26.66 -0.18 -20.44
N ILE A 226 -26.51 -0.46 -19.15
CA ILE A 226 -25.55 -1.42 -18.60
C ILE A 226 -26.25 -2.72 -18.20
N GLN A 227 -26.81 -3.42 -19.19
CA GLN A 227 -27.25 -4.83 -19.05
C GLN A 227 -26.07 -5.80 -19.30
N GLY A 228 -24.89 -5.44 -18.77
CA GLY A 228 -23.61 -6.08 -19.04
C GLY A 228 -22.58 -5.13 -19.66
N ILE A 229 -21.29 -5.42 -19.44
CA ILE A 229 -20.16 -4.62 -19.95
C ILE A 229 -19.71 -5.02 -21.37
N GLY A 230 -20.37 -5.99 -22.00
CA GLY A 230 -19.94 -6.58 -23.28
C GLY A 230 -19.99 -5.63 -24.48
N TYR A 231 -20.60 -4.45 -24.34
CA TYR A 231 -20.60 -3.40 -25.37
C TYR A 231 -19.38 -2.46 -25.26
N LEU A 232 -18.61 -2.52 -24.16
CA LEU A 232 -17.35 -1.79 -24.07
C LEU A 232 -16.37 -2.32 -25.13
N PRO A 233 -15.47 -1.47 -25.64
CA PRO A 233 -14.47 -1.92 -26.60
C PRO A 233 -13.58 -3.00 -25.98
N ALA A 234 -13.05 -3.91 -26.80
CA ALA A 234 -12.15 -4.98 -26.35
C ALA A 234 -10.86 -4.47 -25.69
N SER A 235 -10.53 -3.18 -25.87
CA SER A 235 -9.38 -2.51 -25.27
C SER A 235 -9.82 -1.20 -24.61
N PRO A 236 -10.52 -1.26 -23.45
CA PRO A 236 -11.01 -0.06 -22.76
C PRO A 236 -9.87 0.86 -22.31
N GLN A 237 -8.65 0.34 -22.17
CA GLN A 237 -7.46 1.14 -21.86
C GLN A 237 -7.11 2.19 -22.91
N ASN A 238 -7.57 2.02 -24.15
CA ASN A 238 -7.37 3.03 -25.20
C ASN A 238 -8.28 4.25 -25.04
N LEU A 239 -9.30 4.15 -24.17
CA LEU A 239 -10.25 5.21 -23.87
C LEU A 239 -9.97 5.90 -22.53
N TRP A 240 -8.88 5.53 -21.84
CA TRP A 240 -8.52 6.15 -20.57
C TRP A 240 -8.16 7.62 -20.75
N ASP A 241 -8.78 8.48 -19.95
CA ASP A 241 -8.26 9.82 -19.72
C ASP A 241 -7.02 9.70 -18.82
N GLN A 242 -5.84 9.71 -19.44
CA GLN A 242 -4.59 9.54 -18.72
C GLN A 242 -4.34 10.65 -17.69
N ALA A 243 -4.86 11.86 -17.90
CA ALA A 243 -4.73 12.94 -16.94
C ALA A 243 -5.58 12.66 -15.69
N LEU A 244 -6.81 12.17 -15.87
CA LEU A 244 -7.67 11.71 -14.77
C LEU A 244 -7.03 10.55 -14.00
N ILE A 245 -6.58 9.51 -14.71
CA ILE A 245 -5.94 8.33 -14.09
C ILE A 245 -4.69 8.72 -13.31
N ASN A 246 -3.82 9.56 -13.89
CA ASN A 246 -2.61 10.03 -13.20
C ASN A 246 -2.95 10.89 -11.97
N LYS A 247 -3.96 11.77 -12.08
CA LYS A 247 -4.43 12.60 -10.97
C LYS A 247 -4.88 11.73 -9.79
N MET A 248 -5.67 10.68 -10.07
CA MET A 248 -6.20 9.79 -9.04
C MET A 248 -5.12 8.92 -8.39
N LYS A 249 -4.18 8.38 -9.18
CA LYS A 249 -3.01 7.64 -8.64
C LYS A 249 -2.16 8.48 -7.69
N GLY A 250 -2.08 9.79 -7.93
CA GLY A 250 -1.35 10.74 -7.09
C GLY A 250 -2.12 11.25 -5.86
N ARG A 251 -3.32 10.73 -5.54
CA ARG A 251 -4.08 11.15 -4.36
C ARG A 251 -3.62 10.44 -3.08
N ASP A 252 -3.75 11.14 -1.97
CA ASP A 252 -3.34 10.62 -0.65
C ASP A 252 -4.47 9.89 0.08
N SER A 253 -5.72 10.06 -0.34
CA SER A 253 -6.87 9.40 0.29
C SER A 253 -7.90 8.88 -0.71
N ILE A 254 -8.57 7.79 -0.33
CA ILE A 254 -9.66 7.22 -1.14
C ILE A 254 -10.80 8.22 -1.40
N ARG A 255 -11.11 9.08 -0.44
CA ARG A 255 -12.15 10.12 -0.57
C ARG A 255 -11.84 11.09 -1.70
N GLN A 256 -10.57 11.46 -1.89
CA GLN A 256 -10.17 12.34 -2.99
C GLN A 256 -10.32 11.68 -4.35
N ILE A 257 -10.06 10.36 -4.45
CA ILE A 257 -10.28 9.59 -5.69
C ILE A 257 -11.77 9.60 -6.06
N PHE A 258 -12.65 9.31 -5.10
CA PHE A 258 -14.10 9.33 -5.31
C PHE A 258 -14.59 10.73 -5.70
N HIS A 259 -14.13 11.76 -4.99
CA HIS A 259 -14.48 13.15 -5.29
C HIS A 259 -14.03 13.56 -6.70
N ASP A 260 -12.81 13.20 -7.11
CA ASP A 260 -12.30 13.52 -8.43
C ASP A 260 -13.05 12.79 -9.54
N MET A 261 -13.44 11.52 -9.31
CA MET A 261 -14.29 10.78 -10.25
C MET A 261 -15.64 11.47 -10.39
N ALA A 262 -16.27 11.82 -9.27
CA ALA A 262 -17.55 12.50 -9.26
C ALA A 262 -17.48 13.84 -9.98
N LEU A 263 -16.45 14.63 -9.70
CA LEU A 263 -16.21 15.93 -10.33
C LEU A 263 -16.00 15.78 -11.84
N TYR A 264 -15.18 14.82 -12.26
CA TYR A 264 -14.97 14.54 -13.67
C TYR A 264 -16.27 14.17 -14.38
N THR A 265 -17.05 13.25 -13.81
CA THR A 265 -18.34 12.83 -14.36
C THR A 265 -19.31 14.02 -14.44
N ASN A 266 -19.43 14.78 -13.33
CA ASN A 266 -20.28 15.96 -13.24
C ASN A 266 -19.92 17.01 -14.30
N GLU A 267 -18.65 17.35 -14.48
CA GLU A 267 -18.24 18.40 -15.42
C GLU A 267 -18.28 17.98 -16.89
N ASN A 268 -18.31 16.68 -17.18
CA ASN A 268 -18.14 16.19 -18.54
C ASN A 268 -19.38 15.58 -19.17
N PHE A 269 -20.36 15.11 -18.39
CA PHE A 269 -21.49 14.35 -18.90
C PHE A 269 -22.84 14.92 -18.46
N PHE A 270 -23.83 14.77 -19.35
CA PHE A 270 -25.20 15.18 -19.09
C PHE A 270 -26.04 14.00 -18.62
N THR A 271 -27.01 14.30 -17.79
CA THR A 271 -28.19 13.44 -17.60
C THR A 271 -29.33 13.93 -18.49
N ASN A 272 -30.40 13.15 -18.59
CA ASN A 272 -31.57 13.54 -19.35
C ASN A 272 -32.20 14.85 -18.81
N GLN A 273 -32.13 15.11 -17.51
CA GLN A 273 -32.77 16.28 -16.90
C GLN A 273 -31.84 17.50 -16.75
N THR A 274 -30.54 17.33 -16.96
CA THR A 274 -29.54 18.40 -16.70
C THR A 274 -28.90 18.98 -17.97
N VAL A 275 -29.43 18.69 -19.16
CA VAL A 275 -28.90 19.22 -20.41
C VAL A 275 -29.03 20.75 -20.44
N TYR A 276 -27.90 21.43 -20.62
CA TYR A 276 -27.80 22.89 -20.63
C TYR A 276 -26.84 23.33 -21.73
N GLY A 277 -27.18 24.41 -22.46
CA GLY A 277 -26.36 24.84 -23.57
C GLY A 277 -26.99 25.85 -24.53
N SER A 278 -26.37 26.01 -25.68
CA SER A 278 -26.80 26.83 -26.81
C SER A 278 -27.02 25.96 -28.04
N GLY A 279 -28.27 25.67 -28.37
CA GLY A 279 -28.68 25.01 -29.62
C GLY A 279 -29.31 26.03 -30.58
N VAL A 280 -30.35 25.61 -31.30
CA VAL A 280 -31.22 26.53 -32.09
C VAL A 280 -31.78 27.68 -31.25
N GLU A 281 -32.01 27.41 -29.97
CA GLU A 281 -32.35 28.36 -28.92
C GLU A 281 -31.59 27.93 -27.63
N PRO A 282 -31.57 28.76 -26.57
CA PRO A 282 -30.99 28.35 -25.30
C PRO A 282 -31.67 27.08 -24.76
N ILE A 283 -30.87 26.03 -24.57
CA ILE A 283 -31.30 24.76 -23.98
C ILE A 283 -31.37 24.97 -22.47
N LYS A 284 -32.55 24.77 -21.88
CA LYS A 284 -32.77 24.86 -20.43
C LYS A 284 -32.92 23.46 -19.84
N PRO A 285 -32.24 23.13 -18.72
CA PRO A 285 -32.42 21.85 -18.09
C PRO A 285 -33.83 21.75 -17.47
N VAL A 286 -34.29 20.51 -17.31
CA VAL A 286 -35.56 20.21 -16.63
C VAL A 286 -35.43 20.51 -15.14
N ILE A 287 -34.33 20.04 -14.53
CA ILE A 287 -34.01 20.35 -13.13
C ILE A 287 -33.16 21.60 -13.06
N ARG A 288 -33.41 22.41 -12.03
CA ARG A 288 -32.66 23.67 -11.76
C ARG A 288 -32.59 24.65 -12.95
N PRO A 289 -33.69 24.97 -13.65
CA PRO A 289 -33.66 25.86 -14.81
C PRO A 289 -33.12 27.28 -14.51
N GLY A 290 -33.15 27.71 -13.23
CA GLY A 290 -32.60 29.00 -12.78
C GLY A 290 -31.16 28.94 -12.23
N ASN A 291 -30.61 27.75 -12.00
CA ASN A 291 -29.25 27.54 -11.50
C ASN A 291 -28.65 26.25 -12.11
N PRO A 292 -28.46 26.21 -13.44
CA PRO A 292 -27.99 25.01 -14.13
C PRO A 292 -26.54 24.70 -13.72
N TYR A 293 -26.16 23.42 -13.80
CA TYR A 293 -24.74 23.06 -13.79
C TYR A 293 -24.04 23.75 -14.97
N PRO A 294 -22.93 24.46 -14.74
CA PRO A 294 -22.27 25.26 -15.78
C PRO A 294 -21.56 24.41 -16.85
N LEU A 295 -21.23 23.17 -16.49
CA LEU A 295 -20.61 22.18 -17.38
C LEU A 295 -21.31 20.82 -17.22
N PRO A 296 -21.29 19.96 -18.27
CA PRO A 296 -20.93 20.32 -19.63
C PRO A 296 -21.90 21.37 -20.22
N TYR A 297 -21.48 22.08 -21.26
CA TYR A 297 -22.29 23.11 -21.93
C TYR A 297 -22.43 22.76 -23.41
N ALA A 298 -23.62 22.27 -23.79
CA ALA A 298 -23.92 21.84 -25.15
C ALA A 298 -23.83 23.04 -26.09
N ARG A 299 -23.16 22.87 -27.22
CA ARG A 299 -23.03 23.90 -28.23
C ARG A 299 -22.83 23.26 -29.59
N GLU A 300 -23.22 23.96 -30.66
CA GLU A 300 -23.13 23.39 -32.01
C GLU A 300 -21.69 23.27 -32.52
N THR A 301 -20.77 24.14 -32.07
CA THR A 301 -19.35 24.10 -32.47
C THR A 301 -18.41 24.64 -31.39
N GLY A 302 -17.14 24.21 -31.45
CA GLY A 302 -16.04 24.76 -30.66
C GLY A 302 -15.81 24.08 -29.31
N GLY A 303 -14.57 24.11 -28.81
CA GLY A 303 -14.21 23.46 -27.54
C GLY A 303 -14.41 21.94 -27.54
N GLY A 304 -14.18 21.29 -28.69
CA GLY A 304 -14.42 19.86 -28.89
C GLY A 304 -15.87 19.47 -29.17
N TRP A 305 -16.79 20.44 -29.27
CA TRP A 305 -18.20 20.17 -29.59
C TRP A 305 -18.49 20.23 -31.08
N GLU A 306 -19.42 19.39 -31.51
CA GLU A 306 -19.97 19.37 -32.87
C GLU A 306 -21.43 18.94 -32.84
N TYR A 307 -22.29 19.61 -33.60
CA TYR A 307 -23.65 19.17 -33.84
C TYR A 307 -23.78 18.52 -35.23
N VAL A 308 -24.31 17.29 -35.27
CA VAL A 308 -24.60 16.56 -36.52
C VAL A 308 -26.09 16.66 -36.82
N ALA A 309 -26.44 17.49 -37.80
CA ALA A 309 -27.83 17.78 -38.14
C ALA A 309 -28.63 16.55 -38.61
N ASP A 310 -27.99 15.66 -39.37
CA ASP A 310 -28.64 14.44 -39.88
C ASP A 310 -29.01 13.45 -38.76
N GLU A 311 -28.33 13.55 -37.62
CA GLU A 311 -28.53 12.69 -36.45
C GLU A 311 -29.24 13.41 -35.30
N TYR A 312 -29.50 14.71 -35.44
CA TYR A 312 -29.98 15.59 -34.38
C TYR A 312 -29.16 15.51 -33.08
N THR A 313 -27.86 15.20 -33.19
CA THR A 313 -27.03 14.79 -32.06
C THR A 313 -25.88 15.75 -31.83
N TYR A 314 -25.66 16.12 -30.56
CA TYR A 314 -24.47 16.84 -30.11
C TYR A 314 -23.39 15.84 -29.71
N TYR A 315 -22.20 16.08 -30.21
CA TYR A 315 -21.00 15.32 -29.94
C TYR A 315 -20.00 16.15 -29.16
N LYS A 316 -19.18 15.47 -28.35
CA LYS A 316 -17.99 16.05 -27.71
C LYS A 316 -16.81 15.09 -27.87
N ASP A 317 -15.66 15.64 -28.22
CA ASP A 317 -14.42 14.88 -28.30
C ASP A 317 -13.76 14.70 -26.92
N PHE A 318 -13.36 13.47 -26.64
CA PHE A 318 -12.55 13.05 -25.50
C PHE A 318 -11.26 12.42 -26.04
N GLY A 319 -10.22 13.24 -26.18
CA GLY A 319 -8.99 12.84 -26.86
C GLY A 319 -9.25 12.51 -28.33
N THR A 320 -9.06 11.25 -28.72
CA THR A 320 -9.32 10.76 -30.08
C THR A 320 -10.70 10.13 -30.24
N THR A 321 -11.50 10.10 -29.18
CA THR A 321 -12.81 9.44 -29.17
C THR A 321 -13.93 10.47 -29.20
N ARG A 322 -14.84 10.31 -30.15
CA ARG A 322 -16.01 11.16 -30.33
C ARG A 322 -17.21 10.54 -29.60
N VAL A 323 -17.86 11.30 -28.72
CA VAL A 323 -18.92 10.80 -27.82
C VAL A 323 -20.23 11.55 -28.04
N LYS A 324 -21.36 10.83 -28.15
CA LYS A 324 -22.70 11.43 -28.17
C LYS A 324 -23.04 11.97 -26.78
N MET A 325 -23.43 13.23 -26.71
CA MET A 325 -23.68 13.93 -25.44
C MET A 325 -25.17 14.16 -25.16
N CYS A 326 -25.94 14.53 -26.18
CA CYS A 326 -27.40 14.70 -26.11
C CYS A 326 -27.98 14.81 -27.53
N LYS A 327 -29.31 14.76 -27.64
CA LYS A 327 -30.04 14.92 -28.90
C LYS A 327 -31.09 16.02 -28.80
N ASP A 328 -31.34 16.74 -29.89
CA ASP A 328 -32.52 17.59 -29.98
C ASP A 328 -33.78 16.75 -30.15
N ARG A 329 -34.88 17.12 -29.50
CA ARG A 329 -36.20 16.62 -29.92
C ARG A 329 -36.56 17.21 -31.28
N TYR A 330 -37.09 16.36 -32.15
CA TYR A 330 -37.54 16.73 -33.49
C TYR A 330 -38.94 16.21 -33.77
N TYR A 331 -39.69 16.95 -34.61
CA TYR A 331 -41.02 16.56 -35.06
C TYR A 331 -41.07 16.60 -36.59
N PHE A 332 -41.85 15.69 -37.19
CA PHE A 332 -42.07 15.61 -38.65
C PHE A 332 -40.82 15.36 -39.50
N ALA A 333 -39.81 14.67 -38.95
CA ALA A 333 -38.63 14.27 -39.73
C ALA A 333 -39.07 13.57 -41.03
N ASN A 334 -38.53 14.03 -42.15
CA ASN A 334 -38.78 13.50 -43.49
C ASN A 334 -40.23 13.58 -44.01
N THR A 335 -41.14 14.29 -43.32
CA THR A 335 -42.55 14.45 -43.74
C THR A 335 -42.89 15.87 -44.21
N LEU A 336 -42.08 16.86 -43.86
CA LEU A 336 -42.17 18.25 -44.33
C LEU A 336 -40.79 18.70 -44.83
N THR A 337 -40.72 19.64 -45.77
CA THR A 337 -39.47 20.17 -46.36
C THR A 337 -38.57 20.92 -45.36
N THR A 338 -38.98 21.00 -44.10
CA THR A 338 -38.24 21.64 -43.00
C THR A 338 -38.29 20.74 -41.77
N ASN A 339 -37.13 20.27 -41.33
CA ASN A 339 -36.98 19.54 -40.07
C ASN A 339 -37.15 20.52 -38.90
N TYR A 340 -38.15 20.30 -38.03
CA TYR A 340 -38.38 21.15 -36.86
C TYR A 340 -37.62 20.61 -35.65
N ARG A 341 -36.55 21.31 -35.27
CA ARG A 341 -35.75 21.11 -34.05
C ARG A 341 -36.38 21.90 -32.90
N THR A 342 -36.27 21.40 -31.67
CA THR A 342 -36.67 22.15 -30.47
C THR A 342 -35.49 22.40 -29.54
N ALA A 343 -35.60 23.42 -28.69
CA ALA A 343 -34.65 23.71 -27.62
C ALA A 343 -34.62 22.67 -26.49
N ALA A 344 -35.48 21.64 -26.56
CA ALA A 344 -35.54 20.56 -25.58
C ALA A 344 -34.60 19.43 -26.03
N ALA A 345 -33.37 19.46 -25.50
CA ALA A 345 -32.43 18.38 -25.67
C ALA A 345 -32.65 17.27 -24.62
N TYR A 346 -32.27 16.04 -24.94
CA TYR A 346 -32.49 14.87 -24.09
C TYR A 346 -31.35 13.86 -24.22
N VAL A 347 -31.27 12.94 -23.25
CA VAL A 347 -30.34 11.80 -23.25
C VAL A 347 -31.19 10.54 -23.40
N ASP A 348 -31.02 9.81 -24.50
CA ASP A 348 -31.62 8.48 -24.69
C ASP A 348 -30.61 7.37 -24.44
N LEU A 349 -31.06 6.12 -24.55
CA LEU A 349 -30.23 4.94 -24.36
C LEU A 349 -28.99 4.90 -25.26
N ASP A 350 -29.07 5.41 -26.49
CA ASP A 350 -27.94 5.45 -27.43
C ASP A 350 -26.90 6.50 -27.02
N VAL A 351 -27.35 7.68 -26.59
CA VAL A 351 -26.47 8.69 -25.99
C VAL A 351 -25.84 8.15 -24.70
N ALA A 352 -26.64 7.58 -23.80
CA ALA A 352 -26.15 7.05 -22.52
C ALA A 352 -25.11 5.94 -22.71
N LYS A 353 -25.34 5.01 -23.66
CA LYS A 353 -24.34 4.01 -24.07
C LYS A 353 -23.06 4.65 -24.62
N SER A 354 -23.18 5.74 -25.38
CA SER A 354 -22.00 6.43 -25.88
C SER A 354 -21.20 7.08 -24.74
N GLN A 355 -21.87 7.75 -23.80
CA GLN A 355 -21.22 8.37 -22.64
C GLN A 355 -20.56 7.31 -21.74
N SER A 356 -21.23 6.17 -21.51
CA SER A 356 -20.73 5.10 -20.65
C SER A 356 -19.44 4.46 -21.16
N THR A 357 -19.16 4.52 -22.46
CA THR A 357 -17.87 4.01 -23.01
C THR A 357 -16.67 4.70 -22.38
N ILE A 358 -16.71 6.00 -22.15
CA ILE A 358 -15.63 6.75 -21.49
C ILE A 358 -15.67 6.52 -19.98
N LEU A 359 -16.86 6.65 -19.38
CA LEU A 359 -17.04 6.57 -17.93
C LEU A 359 -16.61 5.21 -17.37
N LEU A 360 -17.09 4.12 -17.96
CA LEU A 360 -16.74 2.77 -17.52
C LEU A 360 -15.29 2.40 -17.86
N SER A 361 -14.74 2.91 -18.98
CA SER A 361 -13.32 2.69 -19.29
C SER A 361 -12.41 3.33 -18.25
N ASN A 362 -12.68 4.59 -17.88
CA ASN A 362 -11.96 5.29 -16.81
C ASN A 362 -12.14 4.57 -15.47
N LEU A 363 -13.35 4.12 -15.15
CA LEU A 363 -13.64 3.37 -13.93
C LEU A 363 -12.83 2.07 -13.84
N ILE A 364 -12.78 1.28 -14.92
CA ILE A 364 -11.95 0.06 -15.02
C ILE A 364 -10.45 0.40 -14.92
N GLY A 365 -10.05 1.58 -15.40
CA GLY A 365 -8.66 2.06 -15.30
C GLY A 365 -8.23 2.45 -13.88
N ILE A 366 -9.16 2.99 -13.06
CA ILE A 366 -8.84 3.39 -11.68
C ILE A 366 -9.19 2.33 -10.63
N GLY A 367 -10.15 1.46 -10.89
CA GLY A 367 -10.59 0.41 -9.96
C GLY A 367 -9.46 -0.43 -9.36
N PRO A 368 -8.45 -0.89 -10.14
CA PRO A 368 -7.31 -1.62 -9.60
C PRO A 368 -6.51 -0.86 -8.53
N GLU A 369 -6.36 0.46 -8.68
CA GLU A 369 -5.69 1.31 -7.69
C GLU A 369 -6.50 1.40 -6.39
N VAL A 370 -7.83 1.44 -6.50
CA VAL A 370 -8.73 1.41 -5.34
C VAL A 370 -8.63 0.08 -4.60
N VAL A 371 -8.67 -1.05 -5.32
CA VAL A 371 -8.49 -2.38 -4.70
C VAL A 371 -7.12 -2.49 -4.04
N LYS A 372 -6.05 -2.02 -4.70
CA LYS A 372 -4.69 -2.00 -4.14
C LYS A 372 -4.61 -1.22 -2.83
N ARG A 373 -5.21 -0.03 -2.77
CA ARG A 373 -5.22 0.83 -1.56
C ARG A 373 -5.97 0.22 -0.38
N PHE A 374 -6.94 -0.64 -0.66
CA PHE A 374 -7.64 -1.38 0.38
C PHE A 374 -6.76 -2.46 1.02
N LEU A 375 -5.67 -2.89 0.37
CA LEU A 375 -4.78 -3.89 0.94
C LEU A 375 -3.77 -3.23 1.88
N PRO A 376 -3.52 -3.81 3.07
CA PRO A 376 -2.42 -3.37 3.92
C PRO A 376 -1.08 -3.69 3.23
N GLU A 377 -0.12 -2.76 3.26
CA GLU A 377 1.24 -3.05 2.78
C GLU A 377 1.94 -3.95 3.81
N MET A 378 2.15 -5.21 3.42
CA MET A 378 2.64 -6.29 4.25
C MET A 378 3.86 -6.93 3.61
N LYS A 379 4.88 -7.21 4.41
CA LYS A 379 6.09 -7.93 4.01
C LYS A 379 6.31 -9.09 4.95
N VAL A 380 6.45 -10.29 4.39
CA VAL A 380 6.85 -11.48 5.14
C VAL A 380 8.34 -11.66 4.91
N ASN A 381 9.11 -11.76 6.00
CA ASN A 381 10.55 -11.96 5.94
C ASN A 381 10.92 -13.30 6.59
N ILE A 382 11.96 -13.93 6.05
CA ILE A 382 12.72 -14.95 6.76
C ILE A 382 13.95 -14.23 7.29
N ASP A 383 13.99 -14.05 8.60
CA ASP A 383 15.08 -13.35 9.26
C ASP A 383 16.30 -14.28 9.41
N ASP A 384 16.04 -15.58 9.62
CA ASP A 384 17.08 -16.59 9.77
C ASP A 384 16.60 -18.03 9.50
N VAL A 385 17.50 -18.88 9.01
CA VAL A 385 17.33 -20.34 8.87
C VAL A 385 18.59 -21.04 9.39
N SER A 386 18.56 -21.39 10.68
CA SER A 386 19.71 -21.95 11.38
C SER A 386 19.69 -23.48 11.33
N THR A 387 20.75 -24.06 10.77
CA THR A 387 20.98 -25.52 10.76
C THR A 387 21.56 -26.04 12.07
N ILE A 388 21.95 -25.16 12.99
CA ILE A 388 22.57 -25.51 14.29
C ILE A 388 21.52 -26.00 15.28
N ASP A 389 20.49 -25.18 15.46
CA ASP A 389 19.36 -25.44 16.36
C ASP A 389 18.14 -25.98 15.58
N ASN A 390 18.26 -26.13 14.26
CA ASN A 390 17.18 -26.55 13.38
C ASN A 390 15.94 -25.63 13.50
N HIS A 391 16.14 -24.32 13.56
CA HIS A 391 15.06 -23.33 13.60
C HIS A 391 15.01 -22.43 12.37
N VAL A 392 13.79 -22.02 12.02
CA VAL A 392 13.49 -20.90 11.10
C VAL A 392 12.91 -19.76 11.93
N TYR A 393 13.45 -18.56 11.76
CA TYR A 393 12.96 -17.32 12.34
C TYR A 393 12.49 -16.39 11.23
N GLY A 394 11.44 -15.63 11.49
CA GLY A 394 10.97 -14.64 10.54
C GLY A 394 9.97 -13.66 11.14
N SER A 395 9.60 -12.70 10.30
CA SER A 395 8.76 -11.58 10.69
C SER A 395 7.70 -11.27 9.64
N VAL A 396 6.60 -10.63 10.06
CA VAL A 396 5.55 -10.08 9.21
C VAL A 396 5.41 -8.60 9.56
N ASP A 397 5.97 -7.76 8.70
CA ASP A 397 5.94 -6.32 8.84
C ASP A 397 4.72 -5.73 8.13
N ILE A 398 4.06 -4.78 8.78
CA ILE A 398 2.95 -4.03 8.20
C ILE A 398 3.34 -2.56 8.20
N THR A 399 3.43 -1.98 6.99
CA THR A 399 3.82 -0.58 6.81
C THR A 399 2.62 0.32 7.04
N ARG A 400 2.80 1.36 7.87
CA ARG A 400 1.77 2.38 8.04
C ARG A 400 1.63 3.22 6.80
N ASN A 401 0.40 3.51 6.43
CA ASN A 401 0.08 4.42 5.35
C ASN A 401 -1.19 5.20 5.71
N PRO A 402 -1.63 6.18 4.89
CA PRO A 402 -2.84 6.96 5.18
C PRO A 402 -4.09 6.10 5.38
N GLU A 403 -4.19 4.94 4.70
CA GLU A 403 -5.33 4.03 4.81
C GLU A 403 -5.25 3.15 6.08
N TYR A 404 -4.05 2.79 6.51
CA TYR A 404 -3.75 2.00 7.71
C TYR A 404 -2.84 2.79 8.65
N SER A 405 -3.40 3.87 9.23
CA SER A 405 -2.65 4.82 10.06
C SER A 405 -2.44 4.35 11.50
N TRP A 406 -3.21 3.36 11.97
CA TRP A 406 -3.11 2.79 13.31
C TRP A 406 -2.10 1.65 13.39
N ILE A 407 -1.56 1.42 14.60
CA ILE A 407 -0.61 0.34 14.86
C ILE A 407 -1.37 -0.95 15.12
N PHE A 408 -0.97 -2.01 14.43
CA PHE A 408 -1.31 -3.37 14.79
C PHE A 408 -0.23 -4.31 14.29
N SER A 409 -0.14 -5.50 14.88
CA SER A 409 0.80 -6.54 14.51
C SER A 409 0.07 -7.74 13.93
N TYR A 410 0.75 -8.51 13.10
CA TYR A 410 0.24 -9.79 12.63
C TYR A 410 0.35 -10.83 13.76
N ASN A 411 -0.76 -11.49 14.11
CA ASN A 411 -0.83 -12.47 15.21
C ASN A 411 -1.46 -13.81 14.79
N SER A 412 -1.48 -14.09 13.49
CA SER A 412 -2.11 -15.28 12.92
C SER A 412 -1.07 -16.26 12.36
N ASN A 413 -1.55 -17.28 11.64
CA ASN A 413 -0.74 -18.37 11.13
C ASN A 413 0.20 -17.91 9.99
N VAL A 414 1.43 -18.40 10.02
CA VAL A 414 2.43 -18.29 8.95
C VAL A 414 2.78 -19.69 8.49
N THR A 415 2.74 -19.93 7.19
CA THR A 415 3.19 -21.21 6.61
C THR A 415 4.62 -21.05 6.12
N ILE A 416 5.48 -21.96 6.54
CA ILE A 416 6.88 -22.03 6.16
C ILE A 416 7.05 -23.26 5.29
N TRP A 417 7.63 -23.05 4.12
CA TRP A 417 7.78 -24.04 3.06
C TRP A 417 9.26 -24.25 2.76
N ASN A 418 9.73 -25.49 2.97
CA ASN A 418 10.93 -25.97 2.33
C ASN A 418 10.60 -26.31 0.88
N TYR A 419 10.97 -25.39 -0.01
CA TYR A 419 10.70 -25.47 -1.45
C TYR A 419 11.44 -26.65 -2.08
N THR A 420 12.68 -26.91 -1.66
CA THR A 420 13.52 -28.00 -2.18
C THR A 420 12.94 -29.38 -1.89
N LYS A 421 12.43 -29.59 -0.67
CA LYS A 421 11.88 -30.88 -0.23
C LYS A 421 10.36 -30.99 -0.40
N ASN A 422 9.70 -29.92 -0.82
CA ASN A 422 8.26 -29.79 -0.88
C ASN A 422 7.57 -30.17 0.44
N LYS A 423 8.04 -29.58 1.56
CA LYS A 423 7.50 -29.80 2.90
C LYS A 423 7.10 -28.48 3.54
N THR A 424 5.93 -28.44 4.17
CA THR A 424 5.40 -27.25 4.82
C THR A 424 5.14 -27.49 6.29
N VAL A 425 5.31 -26.46 7.10
CA VAL A 425 4.82 -26.40 8.48
C VAL A 425 4.12 -25.07 8.70
N THR A 426 3.11 -25.05 9.56
CA THR A 426 2.45 -23.81 9.97
C THR A 426 2.81 -23.52 11.41
N THR A 427 3.22 -22.27 11.67
CA THR A 427 3.46 -21.74 13.01
C THR A 427 2.63 -20.48 13.22
N LYS A 428 2.51 -20.03 14.47
CA LYS A 428 1.77 -18.81 14.82
C LYS A 428 2.75 -17.65 14.95
N ALA A 429 2.44 -16.53 14.32
CA ALA A 429 3.11 -15.27 14.61
C ALA A 429 2.58 -14.63 15.90
N THR A 430 3.46 -14.02 16.68
CA THR A 430 3.12 -13.20 17.84
C THR A 430 3.85 -11.87 17.73
N ASN A 431 3.10 -10.78 17.71
CA ASN A 431 3.61 -9.44 17.47
C ASN A 431 4.45 -9.33 16.18
N GLY A 432 3.98 -9.97 15.12
CA GLY A 432 4.66 -10.02 13.83
C GLY A 432 5.82 -11.01 13.76
N GLN A 433 6.30 -11.54 14.88
CA GLN A 433 7.44 -12.47 14.91
C GLN A 433 6.97 -13.92 14.87
N PHE A 434 7.65 -14.78 14.12
CA PHE A 434 7.36 -16.22 14.08
C PHE A 434 8.64 -17.05 14.07
N GLU A 435 8.53 -18.25 14.65
CA GLU A 435 9.62 -19.22 14.65
C GLU A 435 9.08 -20.66 14.59
N THR A 436 9.91 -21.59 14.11
CA THR A 436 9.60 -23.02 14.19
C THR A 436 10.85 -23.89 14.09
N SER A 437 10.86 -25.02 14.80
CA SER A 437 11.81 -26.12 14.60
C SER A 437 11.21 -27.37 13.98
N ALA A 438 9.92 -27.33 13.65
CA ALA A 438 9.19 -28.49 13.13
C ALA A 438 9.37 -28.68 11.61
N LEU A 439 9.97 -27.70 10.91
CA LEU A 439 10.28 -27.84 9.49
C LEU A 439 11.53 -28.72 9.31
N ALA A 440 11.43 -29.76 8.48
CA ALA A 440 12.59 -30.53 8.07
C ALA A 440 13.35 -29.81 6.94
N PHE A 441 14.60 -29.43 7.18
CA PHE A 441 15.49 -28.85 6.17
C PHE A 441 16.95 -29.28 6.37
N SER A 442 17.78 -28.97 5.39
CA SER A 442 19.23 -29.22 5.37
C SER A 442 19.93 -28.00 4.80
N GLU A 443 21.23 -27.85 5.08
CA GLU A 443 22.03 -26.76 4.50
C GLU A 443 21.89 -26.71 2.97
N GLY A 444 21.67 -25.51 2.45
CA GLY A 444 21.42 -25.23 1.04
C GLY A 444 19.97 -25.33 0.58
N ASP A 445 19.05 -25.92 1.37
CA ASP A 445 17.62 -25.99 1.02
C ASP A 445 17.02 -24.58 0.87
N GLU A 446 16.15 -24.36 -0.11
CA GLU A 446 15.43 -23.09 -0.27
C GLU A 446 14.20 -23.07 0.64
N ILE A 447 14.14 -22.09 1.56
CA ILE A 447 13.02 -21.87 2.47
C ILE A 447 12.28 -20.60 2.06
N GLN A 448 10.96 -20.64 2.14
CA GLN A 448 10.06 -19.51 1.91
C GLN A 448 8.96 -19.50 2.97
N ALA A 449 8.50 -18.33 3.38
CA ALA A 449 7.36 -18.18 4.28
C ALA A 449 6.23 -17.46 3.55
N TYR A 450 4.99 -17.71 3.94
CA TYR A 450 3.85 -16.95 3.46
C TYR A 450 2.69 -16.95 4.47
N VAL A 451 1.90 -15.89 4.43
CA VAL A 451 0.62 -15.81 5.14
C VAL A 451 -0.53 -16.09 4.18
N THR A 452 -1.69 -16.51 4.69
CA THR A 452 -2.91 -16.67 3.88
C THR A 452 -4.08 -16.02 4.60
N LEU A 453 -4.76 -15.09 3.93
CA LEU A 453 -5.87 -14.31 4.48
C LEU A 453 -6.93 -14.10 3.40
N GLY A 454 -8.13 -14.65 3.58
CA GLY A 454 -9.25 -14.33 2.70
C GLY A 454 -9.06 -14.75 1.23
N GLY A 455 -8.20 -15.74 0.96
CA GLY A 455 -7.79 -16.12 -0.40
C GLY A 455 -6.61 -15.33 -0.96
N PHE A 456 -6.04 -14.37 -0.23
CA PHE A 456 -4.75 -13.76 -0.57
C PHE A 456 -3.60 -14.46 0.14
N GLN A 457 -2.46 -14.51 -0.53
CA GLN A 457 -1.19 -14.95 0.03
C GLN A 457 -0.14 -13.87 -0.16
N VAL A 458 0.67 -13.64 0.88
CA VAL A 458 1.83 -12.75 0.82
C VAL A 458 3.05 -13.57 1.14
N TYR A 459 3.98 -13.64 0.19
CA TYR A 459 5.19 -14.47 0.28
C TYR A 459 6.41 -13.66 0.70
N SER A 460 7.33 -14.34 1.38
CA SER A 460 8.71 -13.87 1.52
C SER A 460 9.51 -14.13 0.25
N GLU A 461 10.64 -13.48 0.14
CA GLU A 461 11.72 -13.95 -0.73
C GLU A 461 12.19 -15.34 -0.27
N LYS A 462 12.80 -16.11 -1.17
CA LYS A 462 13.42 -17.39 -0.84
C LYS A 462 14.78 -17.18 -0.19
N VAL A 463 15.06 -17.90 0.89
CA VAL A 463 16.33 -17.86 1.61
C VAL A 463 16.92 -19.27 1.67
N LYS A 464 18.22 -19.42 1.46
CA LYS A 464 18.89 -20.72 1.61
C LYS A 464 19.11 -21.02 3.09
N ALA A 465 18.81 -22.25 3.48
CA ALA A 465 19.10 -22.76 4.80
C ALA A 465 20.61 -22.83 5.02
N GLY A 466 21.08 -22.33 6.15
CA GLY A 466 22.51 -22.31 6.46
C GLY A 466 23.27 -21.10 5.89
N GLY A 467 24.48 -20.99 6.40
CA GLY A 467 25.36 -19.81 6.52
C GLY A 467 26.17 -20.08 7.78
N SER A 468 27.47 -19.74 7.84
CA SER A 468 28.27 -20.27 8.95
C SER A 468 27.74 -19.75 10.29
N VAL A 469 27.83 -20.57 11.35
CA VAL A 469 27.43 -20.20 12.73
C VAL A 469 27.95 -18.82 13.12
N TYR A 470 29.15 -18.52 12.64
CA TYR A 470 29.90 -17.31 12.89
C TYR A 470 29.41 -16.12 12.08
N GLU A 471 29.03 -16.34 10.81
CA GLU A 471 28.33 -15.34 10.01
C GLU A 471 27.05 -14.88 10.73
N GLN A 472 26.30 -15.83 11.30
CA GLN A 472 25.07 -15.54 12.02
C GLN A 472 25.30 -14.89 13.39
N PHE A 473 26.32 -15.33 14.14
CA PHE A 473 26.70 -14.69 15.39
C PHE A 473 27.12 -13.23 15.18
N ILE A 474 27.95 -12.98 14.15
CA ILE A 474 28.41 -11.63 13.79
C ILE A 474 27.20 -10.74 13.48
N LYS A 475 26.25 -11.22 12.68
CA LYS A 475 25.02 -10.46 12.34
C LYS A 475 24.16 -10.13 13.56
N LYS A 476 24.21 -10.94 14.62
CA LYS A 476 23.38 -10.79 15.84
C LYS A 476 24.13 -10.12 17.01
N SER A 477 25.40 -9.78 16.84
CA SER A 477 26.21 -9.12 17.88
C SER A 477 25.87 -7.63 17.94
N ASN A 478 25.76 -7.08 19.15
CA ASN A 478 25.51 -5.66 19.40
C ASN A 478 26.64 -4.99 20.21
N ASP A 479 27.67 -5.75 20.59
CA ASP A 479 28.84 -5.29 21.33
C ASP A 479 30.12 -5.77 20.62
N PHE A 480 31.13 -4.91 20.58
CA PHE A 480 32.38 -5.12 19.89
C PHE A 480 33.54 -4.49 20.67
N TYR A 481 34.64 -5.23 20.80
CA TYR A 481 35.84 -4.74 21.47
C TYR A 481 37.09 -5.09 20.69
N LEU A 482 38.00 -4.13 20.65
CA LEU A 482 39.31 -4.28 20.08
C LEU A 482 40.37 -3.65 20.97
N ASN A 483 41.51 -4.33 21.10
CA ASN A 483 42.67 -3.80 21.81
C ASN A 483 43.97 -4.28 21.16
N LEU A 484 44.73 -3.34 20.60
CA LEU A 484 46.11 -3.52 20.15
C LEU A 484 47.03 -2.80 21.14
N ALA A 485 47.99 -3.51 21.72
CA ALA A 485 49.08 -2.89 22.47
C ALA A 485 50.42 -3.31 21.88
N LEU A 486 51.29 -2.33 21.64
CA LEU A 486 52.64 -2.46 21.14
C LEU A 486 53.60 -1.79 22.10
N THR A 487 54.68 -2.45 22.49
CA THR A 487 55.52 -1.98 23.59
C THR A 487 56.63 -1.04 23.14
N ASN A 488 57.22 -1.29 21.97
CA ASN A 488 58.32 -0.50 21.42
C ASN A 488 57.99 -0.03 20.00
N VAL A 489 57.49 1.19 19.90
CA VAL A 489 57.16 1.84 18.63
C VAL A 489 58.03 3.07 18.46
N THR A 490 58.78 3.11 17.36
CA THR A 490 59.64 4.25 17.00
C THR A 490 58.91 5.16 16.02
N PHE A 491 58.82 6.42 16.38
CA PHE A 491 58.19 7.46 15.61
C PHE A 491 59.20 8.22 14.75
N ALA A 492 58.74 8.95 13.74
CA ALA A 492 59.56 9.73 12.80
C ALA A 492 60.36 10.82 13.53
N SER A 493 59.87 11.25 14.69
CA SER A 493 60.60 12.10 15.63
C SER A 493 61.87 11.46 16.24
N GLY A 494 62.06 10.14 16.07
CA GLY A 494 63.11 9.34 16.70
C GLY A 494 62.74 8.82 18.10
N THR A 495 61.59 9.21 18.63
CA THR A 495 61.11 8.77 19.96
C THR A 495 60.67 7.31 19.90
N THR A 496 61.05 6.50 20.90
CA THR A 496 60.55 5.12 21.05
C THR A 496 59.72 5.00 22.32
N GLN A 497 58.48 4.56 22.20
CA GLN A 497 57.53 4.41 23.31
C GLN A 497 56.47 3.34 23.00
N GLY A 498 55.68 2.96 24.01
CA GLY A 498 54.52 2.09 23.81
C GLY A 498 53.39 2.78 23.04
N LEU A 499 52.64 2.01 22.26
CA LEU A 499 51.45 2.43 21.54
C LEU A 499 50.29 1.49 21.90
N SER A 500 49.17 2.05 22.34
CA SER A 500 47.95 1.30 22.61
C SER A 500 46.81 1.88 21.78
N ILE A 501 46.09 1.02 21.07
CA ILE A 501 44.92 1.35 20.27
C ILE A 501 43.77 0.48 20.79
N VAL A 502 42.83 1.09 21.50
CA VAL A 502 41.69 0.40 22.11
C VAL A 502 40.41 1.01 21.55
N SER A 503 39.49 0.17 21.06
CA SER A 503 38.19 0.65 20.55
C SER A 503 37.18 0.97 21.66
N SER A 504 37.43 0.52 22.90
CA SER A 504 36.60 0.83 24.06
C SER A 504 37.08 2.09 24.78
N ASP A 505 36.23 3.11 24.87
CA ASP A 505 36.21 3.92 26.08
C ASP A 505 35.39 3.12 27.11
N ARG A 506 36.03 2.58 28.16
CA ARG A 506 35.37 1.69 29.14
C ARG A 506 34.20 2.34 29.88
N ASN A 507 33.99 3.64 29.68
CA ASN A 507 32.96 4.46 30.31
C ASN A 507 31.84 4.90 29.35
N ASP A 508 31.95 4.66 28.03
CA ASP A 508 30.88 4.98 27.08
C ASP A 508 29.82 3.87 27.12
N LEU A 509 28.73 4.13 27.83
CA LEU A 509 27.57 3.25 27.96
C LEU A 509 26.68 3.23 26.71
N ASP A 510 26.98 4.02 25.68
CA ASP A 510 26.15 4.17 24.48
C ASP A 510 26.65 3.25 23.35
N TRP A 511 26.28 1.98 23.44
CA TRP A 511 26.60 0.94 22.46
C TRP A 511 25.66 0.94 21.25
N ASP A 512 24.60 1.75 21.29
CA ASP A 512 23.57 1.86 20.25
C ASP A 512 24.03 2.60 18.98
N GLN A 513 25.27 3.13 18.97
CA GLN A 513 25.84 3.93 17.87
C GLN A 513 26.84 3.16 16.99
N ILE A 514 26.74 1.84 16.93
CA ILE A 514 27.61 1.00 16.09
C ILE A 514 26.86 0.55 14.83
N ASP A 515 27.36 0.99 13.68
CA ASP A 515 26.92 0.53 12.37
C ASP A 515 27.68 -0.72 11.96
N TYR A 516 26.96 -1.81 11.68
CA TYR A 516 27.51 -3.06 11.17
C TYR A 516 27.09 -3.28 9.72
N GLN A 517 28.03 -3.63 8.84
CA GLN A 517 27.74 -4.02 7.47
C GLN A 517 28.55 -5.26 7.09
N LEU A 518 27.87 -6.40 6.90
CA LEU A 518 28.50 -7.61 6.39
C LEU A 518 28.18 -7.78 4.89
N SER A 519 29.22 -7.80 4.05
CA SER A 519 29.12 -8.03 2.61
C SER A 519 30.03 -9.17 2.19
N GLY A 520 29.45 -10.34 1.88
CA GLY A 520 30.23 -11.56 1.67
C GLY A 520 31.03 -11.90 2.92
N GLN A 521 32.35 -12.03 2.79
CA GLN A 521 33.28 -12.31 3.90
C GLN A 521 33.78 -11.05 4.62
N GLN A 522 33.33 -9.85 4.24
CA GLN A 522 33.85 -8.60 4.80
C GLN A 522 32.85 -7.98 5.77
N LEU A 523 33.25 -7.80 7.02
CA LEU A 523 32.50 -7.06 8.04
C LEU A 523 33.11 -5.68 8.21
N THR A 524 32.30 -4.65 7.99
CA THR A 524 32.63 -3.28 8.37
C THR A 524 31.89 -2.94 9.66
N VAL A 525 32.63 -2.48 10.68
CA VAL A 525 32.10 -1.98 11.94
C VAL A 525 32.48 -0.51 12.04
N LYS A 526 31.51 0.38 12.10
CA LYS A 526 31.75 1.82 12.23
C LYS A 526 31.08 2.34 13.50
N LYS A 527 31.84 3.05 14.33
CA LYS A 527 31.32 3.76 15.50
C LYS A 527 31.70 5.22 15.37
N THR A 528 30.72 6.10 15.47
CA THR A 528 30.96 7.55 15.58
C THR A 528 30.40 8.01 16.91
N SER A 529 31.24 8.62 17.74
CA SER A 529 30.84 9.12 19.05
C SER A 529 31.19 10.59 19.15
N ASP A 530 30.17 11.41 19.42
CA ASP A 530 30.30 12.82 19.72
C ASP A 530 30.28 12.98 21.25
N ILE A 531 31.44 13.25 21.84
CA ILE A 531 31.62 13.46 23.27
C ILE A 531 31.76 14.95 23.51
N ALA A 532 30.78 15.56 24.15
CA ALA A 532 30.85 16.95 24.60
C ALA A 532 30.97 16.96 26.13
N ASP A 533 32.11 17.41 26.66
CA ASP A 533 32.23 17.74 28.07
C ASP A 533 32.40 19.26 28.26
N GLN A 534 32.47 19.70 29.52
CA GLN A 534 32.56 21.13 29.86
C GLN A 534 33.87 21.82 29.39
N TRP A 535 34.84 21.08 28.87
CA TRP A 535 36.17 21.57 28.48
C TRP A 535 36.46 21.36 26.99
N GLU A 536 35.87 20.35 26.34
CA GLU A 536 36.15 20.01 24.94
C GLU A 536 35.00 19.30 24.23
N ALA A 537 34.85 19.62 22.93
CA ALA A 537 34.06 18.82 22.01
C ALA A 537 35.01 17.84 21.30
N ARG A 538 34.72 16.55 21.45
CA ARG A 538 35.49 15.45 20.87
C ARG A 538 34.59 14.65 19.94
N LYS A 539 35.04 14.44 18.71
CA LYS A 539 34.41 13.52 17.78
C LYS A 539 35.36 12.37 17.50
N LYS A 540 34.94 11.15 17.81
CA LYS A 540 35.71 9.93 17.57
C LYS A 540 34.97 9.08 16.54
N THR A 541 35.61 8.85 15.39
CA THR A 541 35.13 7.91 14.38
C THR A 541 36.09 6.73 14.33
N HIS A 542 35.60 5.54 14.62
CA HIS A 542 36.31 4.29 14.42
C HIS A 542 35.65 3.54 13.27
N GLN A 543 36.43 3.08 12.31
CA GLN A 543 35.99 2.16 11.28
C GLN A 543 36.94 0.96 11.26
N PHE A 544 36.37 -0.23 11.40
CA PHE A 544 37.07 -1.49 11.39
C PHE A 544 36.55 -2.32 10.23
N ILE A 545 37.45 -2.95 9.49
CA ILE A 545 37.12 -3.81 8.36
C ILE A 545 37.80 -5.15 8.59
N PHE A 546 36.99 -6.19 8.80
CA PHE A 546 37.44 -7.57 8.94
C PHE A 546 37.14 -8.32 7.65
N THR A 547 38.11 -9.08 7.16
CA THR A 547 37.87 -10.05 6.07
C THR A 547 38.01 -11.45 6.64
N PHE A 548 36.96 -12.24 6.56
CA PHE A 548 36.90 -13.59 7.10
C PHE A 548 37.25 -14.66 6.04
N SER A 549 37.61 -15.86 6.50
CA SER A 549 37.61 -17.05 5.65
C SER A 549 36.17 -17.41 5.23
N SER A 550 36.01 -18.27 4.22
CA SER A 550 34.69 -18.65 3.69
C SER A 550 33.76 -19.34 4.70
N ASP A 551 34.33 -19.95 5.74
CA ASP A 551 33.62 -20.57 6.86
C ASP A 551 33.46 -19.59 8.05
N PHE A 552 33.99 -18.37 7.95
CA PHE A 552 34.10 -17.38 9.02
C PHE A 552 34.82 -17.85 10.29
N LEU A 553 35.60 -18.93 10.19
CA LEU A 553 36.40 -19.42 11.31
C LEU A 553 37.64 -18.54 11.57
N LYS A 554 38.14 -17.79 10.58
CA LYS A 554 39.40 -17.03 10.68
C LYS A 554 39.22 -15.62 10.15
N ILE A 555 39.89 -14.66 10.77
CA ILE A 555 40.10 -13.33 10.17
C ILE A 555 41.33 -13.43 9.26
N THR A 556 41.12 -13.38 7.95
CA THR A 556 42.19 -13.41 6.96
C THR A 556 42.89 -12.07 6.83
N SER A 557 42.15 -10.96 7.00
CA SER A 557 42.73 -9.63 7.13
C SER A 557 41.93 -8.73 8.05
N PHE A 558 42.61 -7.77 8.65
CA PHE A 558 42.01 -6.71 9.46
C PHE A 558 42.59 -5.36 9.03
N HIS A 559 41.70 -4.40 8.82
CA HIS A 559 42.03 -3.01 8.55
C HIS A 559 41.27 -2.12 9.53
N THR A 560 41.89 -1.04 9.98
CA THR A 560 41.24 -0.03 10.80
C THR A 560 41.56 1.36 10.31
N ASP A 561 40.58 2.24 10.43
CA ASP A 561 40.71 3.69 10.32
C ASP A 561 40.16 4.30 11.60
N ILE A 562 40.98 5.03 12.32
CA ILE A 562 40.56 5.80 13.50
C ILE A 562 40.77 7.26 13.19
N GLU A 563 39.74 8.06 13.35
CA GLU A 563 39.78 9.52 13.29
C GLU A 563 39.29 10.09 14.63
N GLU A 564 40.17 10.73 15.39
CA GLU A 564 39.78 11.45 16.60
C GLU A 564 40.01 12.95 16.39
N ILE A 565 38.93 13.72 16.46
CA ILE A 565 38.92 15.17 16.34
C ILE A 565 38.69 15.76 17.73
N TYR A 566 39.72 16.38 18.30
CA TYR A 566 39.59 17.18 19.50
C TYR A 566 39.46 18.63 19.07
N GLU A 567 38.36 19.29 19.35
CA GLU A 567 38.18 20.71 19.05
C GLU A 567 37.77 21.49 20.30
N ASN A 568 38.59 22.48 20.65
CA ASN A 568 38.25 23.49 21.65
C ASN A 568 38.45 24.90 21.06
N GLU A 569 38.22 25.94 21.86
CA GLU A 569 38.35 27.33 21.39
C GLU A 569 39.74 27.64 20.79
N SER A 570 40.75 26.87 21.19
CA SER A 570 42.17 27.13 20.97
C SER A 570 42.88 26.15 20.03
N ASN A 571 42.41 24.92 19.86
CA ASN A 571 43.14 23.83 19.20
C ASN A 571 42.20 22.87 18.45
N LYS A 572 42.69 22.25 17.37
CA LYS A 572 41.99 21.16 16.67
C LYS A 572 42.95 20.00 16.34
N ILE A 573 42.99 18.97 17.18
CA ILE A 573 43.87 17.80 16.95
C ILE A 573 43.11 16.76 16.13
N THR A 574 43.72 16.20 15.08
CA THR A 574 43.13 15.12 14.25
C THR A 574 44.04 13.89 14.25
N LEU A 575 43.75 12.93 15.11
CA LEU A 575 44.51 11.70 15.19
C LEU A 575 43.98 10.74 14.11
N THR A 576 44.83 10.37 13.15
CA THR A 576 44.53 9.32 12.18
C THR A 576 45.36 8.07 12.46
N SER A 577 44.78 6.87 12.44
CA SER A 577 45.62 5.68 12.47
C SER A 577 45.06 4.58 11.59
N SER A 578 45.95 3.91 10.86
CA SER A 578 45.59 2.80 9.99
C SER A 578 46.62 1.67 10.06
N PHE A 579 46.16 0.43 10.09
CA PHE A 579 47.07 -0.70 9.95
C PHE A 579 46.37 -1.91 9.38
N ASP A 580 47.17 -2.74 8.72
CA ASP A 580 46.74 -4.00 8.16
C ASP A 580 47.38 -5.16 8.94
N ILE A 581 46.57 -6.17 9.26
CA ILE A 581 47.08 -7.46 9.72
C ILE A 581 46.65 -8.50 8.69
N GLU A 582 47.62 -9.18 8.08
CA GLU A 582 47.36 -10.29 7.15
C GLU A 582 47.60 -11.62 7.85
N ASN A 583 46.82 -12.66 7.51
CA ASN A 583 46.93 -13.98 8.13
C ASN A 583 46.84 -13.90 9.66
N VAL A 584 45.82 -13.22 10.20
CA VAL A 584 45.59 -13.19 11.65
C VAL A 584 45.58 -14.66 12.10
N PRO A 585 46.61 -15.09 12.83
CA PRO A 585 46.69 -16.49 13.19
C PRO A 585 45.53 -16.71 14.17
N TYR A 586 44.87 -17.86 14.05
CA TYR A 586 43.86 -18.36 14.99
C TYR A 586 42.39 -18.05 14.71
N ASP A 587 41.58 -18.88 15.35
CA ASP A 587 40.15 -18.98 15.17
C ASP A 587 39.43 -17.78 15.82
N VAL A 588 38.35 -17.31 15.19
CA VAL A 588 37.48 -16.28 15.73
C VAL A 588 36.55 -16.92 16.74
N PHE A 589 36.62 -16.49 18.00
CA PHE A 589 35.80 -17.04 19.08
C PHE A 589 34.66 -16.08 19.45
N PHE A 590 33.49 -16.65 19.73
CA PHE A 590 32.23 -15.92 19.92
C PHE A 590 31.53 -16.39 21.21
N GLY A 591 31.01 -15.49 22.06
CA GLY A 591 30.10 -15.90 23.15
C GLY A 591 29.81 -14.87 24.29
N TYR A 592 29.34 -15.39 25.44
CA TYR A 592 28.70 -14.67 26.56
C TYR A 592 29.54 -14.69 27.87
N PRO A 593 29.68 -13.59 28.63
CA PRO A 593 30.35 -13.62 29.92
C PRO A 593 29.41 -14.14 31.03
N GLY A 594 29.69 -15.33 31.58
CA GLY A 594 29.19 -15.75 32.90
C GLY A 594 28.18 -16.91 32.97
N GLY A 595 27.90 -17.61 31.87
CA GLY A 595 27.00 -18.78 31.85
C GLY A 595 27.75 -20.11 31.68
N THR A 596 27.47 -21.10 32.53
CA THR A 596 28.13 -22.42 32.56
C THR A 596 27.56 -23.43 31.57
N SER A 597 27.47 -23.11 30.28
CA SER A 597 27.24 -24.12 29.23
C SER A 597 28.29 -23.99 28.12
N ALA A 598 28.44 -25.04 27.29
CA ALA A 598 29.64 -25.31 26.51
C ALA A 598 30.00 -24.25 25.45
N LEU A 599 30.63 -23.17 25.90
CA LEU A 599 31.62 -22.30 25.25
C LEU A 599 32.38 -21.63 26.41
N ASP A 600 33.26 -22.41 27.04
CA ASP A 600 34.08 -21.99 28.18
C ASP A 600 35.29 -21.19 27.68
N PHE A 601 35.40 -19.95 28.13
CA PHE A 601 36.43 -19.00 27.70
C PHE A 601 37.73 -19.22 28.47
N SER A 602 38.83 -19.46 27.76
CA SER A 602 40.14 -19.11 28.29
C SER A 602 40.76 -17.97 27.48
N ARG A 603 41.43 -17.06 28.18
CA ARG A 603 42.06 -15.85 27.65
C ARG A 603 43.10 -16.21 26.60
N TYR A 604 43.13 -15.55 25.45
CA TYR A 604 44.20 -15.76 24.47
C TYR A 604 44.93 -14.48 24.10
N THR A 605 46.24 -14.54 24.27
CA THR A 605 47.19 -13.49 23.95
C THR A 605 47.79 -13.85 22.59
N ILE A 606 47.65 -12.97 21.59
CA ILE A 606 48.64 -12.96 20.52
C ILE A 606 49.86 -12.30 21.14
N ASP A 607 50.66 -13.04 21.91
CA ASP A 607 51.95 -12.55 22.35
C ASP A 607 53.00 -12.84 21.28
N ASP A 608 54.19 -12.31 21.51
CA ASP A 608 55.40 -12.48 20.73
C ASP A 608 55.66 -13.93 20.23
N TYR A 609 55.12 -14.96 20.88
CA TYR A 609 55.30 -16.38 20.52
C TYR A 609 54.26 -16.93 19.53
N ASN A 610 53.15 -16.22 19.30
CA ASN A 610 51.97 -16.69 18.56
C ASN A 610 51.74 -15.95 17.22
N GLY A 611 52.80 -15.44 16.57
CA GLY A 611 52.72 -15.05 15.15
C GLY A 611 52.42 -13.58 14.83
N ILE A 612 52.25 -12.67 15.81
CA ILE A 612 52.26 -11.21 15.54
C ILE A 612 53.54 -10.81 14.78
N ARG A 613 54.67 -11.44 15.14
CA ARG A 613 56.00 -11.19 14.55
C ARG A 613 56.08 -11.44 13.04
N THR A 614 55.26 -12.35 12.50
CA THR A 614 55.31 -12.78 11.08
C THR A 614 54.18 -12.20 10.23
N ASN A 615 53.11 -11.70 10.85
CA ASN A 615 51.83 -11.40 10.19
C ASN A 615 51.48 -9.91 10.16
N PHE A 616 52.21 -9.10 10.93
CA PHE A 616 52.08 -7.65 10.88
C PHE A 616 52.79 -7.09 9.64
N LYS A 617 52.03 -6.53 8.70
CA LYS A 617 52.58 -5.90 7.49
C LYS A 617 52.07 -4.48 7.37
N ASN A 618 52.91 -3.58 6.88
CA ASN A 618 52.51 -2.22 6.50
C ASN A 618 51.82 -1.42 7.62
N PHE A 619 52.24 -1.56 8.89
CA PHE A 619 51.73 -0.73 9.97
C PHE A 619 51.99 0.75 9.69
N LYS A 620 50.92 1.55 9.60
CA LYS A 620 50.98 2.98 9.27
C LYS A 620 50.19 3.79 10.28
N TYR A 621 50.79 4.00 11.44
CA TYR A 621 50.25 4.92 12.41
C TYR A 621 50.70 6.35 12.07
N LYS A 622 49.77 7.29 11.90
CA LYS A 622 50.04 8.69 11.56
C LYS A 622 49.24 9.66 12.41
N ASN A 623 49.84 10.12 13.50
CA ASN A 623 49.23 11.19 14.28
C ASN A 623 49.40 12.54 13.57
N THR A 624 48.30 13.28 13.30
CA THR A 624 48.34 14.64 12.74
C THR A 624 47.72 15.64 13.71
N SER A 625 48.53 16.26 14.56
CA SER A 625 48.06 17.30 15.48
C SER A 625 48.05 18.68 14.80
N TYR A 626 46.90 19.35 14.74
CA TYR A 626 46.82 20.74 14.30
C TYR A 626 46.50 21.68 15.48
N TYR A 627 47.30 22.72 15.64
CA TYR A 627 47.13 23.70 16.71
C TYR A 627 46.61 25.00 16.09
N LYS A 628 45.35 25.32 16.38
CA LYS A 628 44.63 26.46 15.79
C LYS A 628 45.23 27.79 16.25
N ASN A 629 45.75 27.83 17.48
CA ASN A 629 46.38 29.01 18.07
C ASN A 629 47.67 29.47 17.37
N ASP A 630 48.44 28.57 16.76
CA ASP A 630 49.69 28.91 16.08
C ASP A 630 49.76 28.48 14.60
N ASN A 631 48.65 27.94 14.08
CA ASN A 631 48.49 27.46 12.70
C ASN A 631 49.57 26.43 12.30
N LYS A 632 50.02 25.60 13.25
CA LYS A 632 51.01 24.55 12.99
C LYS A 632 50.38 23.17 12.94
N THR A 633 50.88 22.37 12.01
CA THR A 633 50.60 20.94 11.90
C THR A 633 51.84 20.17 12.32
N TYR A 634 51.68 19.25 13.27
CA TYR A 634 52.69 18.27 13.64
C TYR A 634 52.23 16.92 13.12
N VAL A 635 53.12 16.23 12.40
CA VAL A 635 52.89 14.88 11.91
C VAL A 635 53.88 13.97 12.63
N ASP A 636 53.37 13.01 13.37
CA ASP A 636 54.18 11.98 14.02
C ASP A 636 53.77 10.61 13.44
N GLU A 637 54.62 10.09 12.57
CA GLU A 637 54.41 8.83 11.87
C GLU A 637 55.25 7.74 12.51
N VAL A 638 54.68 6.55 12.69
CA VAL A 638 55.47 5.39 13.11
C VAL A 638 56.32 4.93 11.95
N VAL A 639 57.64 4.88 12.18
CA VAL A 639 58.62 4.45 11.18
C VAL A 639 59.10 3.02 11.41
N SER A 640 59.02 2.51 12.64
CA SER A 640 59.28 1.11 12.94
C SER A 640 58.60 0.65 14.21
N VAL A 641 58.29 -0.65 14.26
CA VAL A 641 57.80 -1.34 15.47
C VAL A 641 58.82 -2.43 15.81
N ASP A 642 59.35 -2.41 17.02
CA ASP A 642 60.27 -3.44 17.52
C ASP A 642 59.48 -4.51 18.29
N LEU A 643 59.14 -5.58 17.57
CA LEU A 643 58.46 -6.76 18.12
C LEU A 643 59.43 -7.78 18.76
N PHE A 644 60.74 -7.48 18.79
CA PHE A 644 61.78 -8.40 19.27
C PHE A 644 62.25 -8.09 20.70
N ASN A 645 62.26 -6.81 21.10
CA ASN A 645 62.82 -6.37 22.37
C ASN A 645 61.78 -5.86 23.38
N ALA A 646 60.55 -6.39 23.35
CA ALA A 646 59.54 -6.04 24.35
C ALA A 646 60.03 -6.43 25.77
N PRO A 647 59.90 -5.54 26.77
CA PRO A 647 60.15 -5.87 28.17
C PRO A 647 59.42 -7.16 28.58
N ILE A 648 60.07 -8.01 29.39
CA ILE A 648 59.55 -9.32 29.82
C ILE A 648 58.14 -9.23 30.46
N PHE A 649 57.78 -8.05 31.00
CA PHE A 649 56.52 -7.80 31.69
C PHE A 649 55.47 -7.05 30.85
N GLU A 650 55.81 -6.60 29.64
CA GLU A 650 54.93 -5.80 28.77
C GLU A 650 54.82 -6.46 27.39
N LYS A 651 53.78 -7.29 27.22
CA LYS A 651 53.57 -8.06 25.99
C LYS A 651 52.91 -7.21 24.91
N ASN A 652 53.36 -7.36 23.66
CA ASN A 652 52.57 -6.95 22.50
C ASN A 652 51.33 -7.86 22.40
N TYR A 653 50.15 -7.32 22.10
CA TYR A 653 48.94 -8.13 21.87
C TYR A 653 47.91 -7.46 20.97
N PHE A 654 47.10 -8.27 20.30
CA PHE A 654 45.93 -7.84 19.52
C PHE A 654 44.72 -8.69 19.88
N TRP A 655 43.63 -8.05 20.31
CA TRP A 655 42.38 -8.67 20.74
C TRP A 655 41.20 -8.13 19.95
N VAL A 656 40.28 -9.03 19.60
CA VAL A 656 38.99 -8.72 18.99
C VAL A 656 37.93 -9.59 19.65
N TRP A 657 36.83 -8.99 20.12
CA TRP A 657 35.63 -9.73 20.53
C TRP A 657 34.39 -9.21 19.81
N PHE A 658 33.43 -10.10 19.61
CA PHE A 658 32.04 -9.78 19.28
C PHE A 658 31.15 -10.35 20.39
N ARG A 659 30.16 -9.58 20.83
CA ARG A 659 29.25 -9.96 21.90
C ARG A 659 27.82 -9.58 21.54
N LYS A 660 26.89 -10.40 22.03
CA LYS A 660 25.46 -10.07 22.10
C LYS A 660 25.11 -9.85 23.57
N THR A 661 24.70 -8.65 23.96
CA THR A 661 24.06 -8.39 25.25
C THR A 661 22.62 -8.89 25.19
N GLU A 662 22.23 -9.67 26.21
CA GLU A 662 20.86 -10.20 26.37
C GLU A 662 19.86 -9.11 26.76
#